data_AF-A0A3R6WQJ1-F1
#
_entry.id   AF-A0A3R6WQJ1-F1
#
_cell.length_a   1.000
_cell.length_b   1.000
_cell.length_c   1.000
_cell.angle_alpha   90.00
_cell.angle_beta   90.00
_cell.angle_gamma   90.00
#
_symmetry.space_group_name_H-M   'P 1'
#
loop_
_entity.id
_entity.type
_entity.pdbx_description
1 polymer ?
#
loop_
_entity_poly.entity_id
_entity_poly.type
_entity_poly.pdbx_seq_one_letter_code
_entity_poly.pdbx_strand_id
1 'polypeptide(L)'
;DITIIKHTQTIIMHRDEEQEALLSEASTSVRQSAFYMKRAMDAGTTEADIAVVLKHAADFLRELRTSLLSPKNYYELYMLVVDELRELSGYVDTLRSSVNLRTLYEQVQQSGNIVPRLYLLVTVGTVFMRHDASVTKDILNDLVEMVKGVQYAQRGLFLRHYLVVLVKEHLGGVDIADAVSFLLQNWDETIQLWIRMQHQSNIKDKKQREKERQELKTLVGTSLVRLSQHDDVTTSLYTTTLLPKILAIVVKARDKIAQEYLTDCLIQVFPDEFHLDSIQLFLDAMANLHPQVDISEPVVALLTRLAKYHHATPNHGRDLLIKCSHSLYCRETEVSSASLLRLYAGVLEFVLACFHNPLPSMSRAAVSATAFLVRVKMRSDAVVEAGERLALVPLEALGVAALEDPALEASVVTTLQWLPVPNRKRAAYRFCTSVIKRRVSITEPATAEKVFTLLLPLIRDEVNPADLSAPSRATVEREQHALAKLTHLLVHPTPSTQFEMYSHARRLLGQGGLERIRFTLVPLVLLSLQLARRVFQAEARTDSESSSIRAFSILQFVHEMATALASKVEGTIESTLSVNLFVQCALAADQCRLDAIAYEFFTQAFVVYEDQLSQSSQQVAALELLLGALSQVRDIRQANYETLATKLTQYVAKLVKKKEQSGMVATCAHLFWRKAEVTKQYVVGLIALVKEHLETMEPGQARADVETHYRNTLKYIEGVEF
;
A
#
# COMPACT_ATOMS: atom_id res chain seq x y z
N ASP A 1 -15.50 35.18 -5.96
CA ASP A 1 -15.47 33.80 -6.47
C ASP A 1 -16.79 33.26 -7.01
N ILE A 2 -17.92 33.34 -6.28
CA ILE A 2 -19.21 32.79 -6.74
C ILE A 2 -19.75 33.46 -8.02
N THR A 3 -19.57 34.78 -8.18
CA THR A 3 -20.03 35.52 -9.38
C THR A 3 -19.20 35.22 -10.63
N ILE A 4 -17.89 34.96 -10.45
CA ILE A 4 -16.99 34.54 -11.53
C ILE A 4 -17.36 33.12 -11.98
N ILE A 5 -17.59 32.22 -11.02
CA ILE A 5 -18.01 30.83 -11.31
C ILE A 5 -19.34 30.81 -12.07
N LYS A 6 -20.34 31.61 -11.67
CA LYS A 6 -21.61 31.71 -12.40
C LYS A 6 -21.42 32.26 -13.82
N HIS A 7 -20.61 33.30 -13.99
CA HIS A 7 -20.36 33.89 -15.30
C HIS A 7 -19.58 32.92 -16.22
N THR A 8 -18.61 32.18 -15.70
CA THR A 8 -17.89 31.13 -16.43
C THR A 8 -18.81 29.96 -16.80
N GLN A 9 -19.72 29.55 -15.91
CA GLN A 9 -20.72 28.51 -16.20
C GLN A 9 -21.68 28.92 -17.31
N THR A 10 -22.16 30.17 -17.32
CA THR A 10 -23.06 30.68 -18.38
C THR A 10 -22.37 30.73 -19.75
N ILE A 11 -21.09 31.12 -19.79
CA ILE A 11 -20.30 31.15 -21.04
C ILE A 11 -20.06 29.72 -21.57
N ILE A 12 -19.81 28.75 -20.68
CA ILE A 12 -19.64 27.35 -21.05
C ILE A 12 -20.95 26.78 -21.63
N MET A 13 -22.08 27.03 -20.97
CA MET A 13 -23.40 26.58 -21.44
C MET A 13 -23.75 27.11 -22.84
N HIS A 14 -23.52 28.41 -23.08
CA HIS A 14 -23.80 29.01 -24.39
C HIS A 14 -22.91 28.43 -25.50
N ARG A 15 -21.64 28.14 -25.20
CA ARG A 15 -20.71 27.51 -26.14
C ARG A 15 -21.10 26.06 -26.45
N ASP A 16 -21.59 25.32 -25.47
CA ASP A 16 -22.05 23.94 -25.66
C ASP A 16 -23.34 23.90 -26.50
N GLU A 17 -24.28 24.82 -26.28
CA GLU A 17 -25.49 24.96 -27.10
C GLU A 17 -25.18 25.30 -28.57
N GLU A 18 -24.23 26.21 -28.82
CA GLU A 18 -23.76 26.52 -30.18
C GLU A 18 -23.11 25.31 -30.86
N GLN A 19 -22.29 24.55 -30.13
CA GLN A 19 -21.65 23.35 -30.64
C GLN A 19 -22.65 22.23 -30.97
N GLU A 20 -23.72 22.11 -30.18
CA GLU A 20 -24.81 21.18 -30.42
C GLU A 20 -25.62 21.57 -31.66
N ALA A 21 -25.91 22.87 -31.83
CA ALA A 21 -26.62 23.38 -33.01
C ALA A 21 -25.83 23.11 -34.31
N LEU A 22 -24.52 23.42 -34.32
CA LEU A 22 -23.64 23.15 -35.45
C LEU A 22 -23.56 21.64 -35.78
N LEU A 23 -23.49 20.79 -34.75
CA LEU A 23 -23.48 19.34 -34.93
C LEU A 23 -24.80 18.83 -35.51
N SER A 24 -25.93 19.34 -35.01
CA SER A 24 -27.27 18.96 -35.47
C SER A 24 -27.50 19.34 -36.94
N GLU A 25 -27.08 20.53 -37.34
CA GLU A 25 -27.16 20.99 -38.73
C GLU A 25 -26.32 20.09 -39.65
N ALA A 26 -25.04 19.89 -39.32
CA ALA A 26 -24.14 19.03 -40.10
C ALA A 26 -24.65 17.58 -40.17
N SER A 27 -25.12 17.04 -39.05
CA SER A 27 -25.68 15.68 -38.99
C SER A 27 -26.94 15.53 -39.86
N THR A 28 -27.78 16.56 -39.90
CA THR A 28 -28.98 16.56 -40.74
C THR A 28 -28.60 16.60 -42.23
N SER A 29 -27.62 17.42 -42.61
CA SER A 29 -27.07 17.47 -43.97
C SER A 29 -26.49 16.11 -44.40
N VAL A 30 -25.72 15.46 -43.52
CA VAL A 30 -25.18 14.11 -43.76
C VAL A 30 -26.31 13.10 -43.99
N ARG A 31 -27.31 13.04 -43.10
CA ARG A 31 -28.43 12.09 -43.23
C ARG A 31 -29.25 12.29 -44.50
N GLN A 32 -29.50 13.55 -44.89
CA GLN A 32 -30.23 13.86 -46.12
C GLN A 32 -29.44 13.40 -47.36
N SER A 33 -28.16 13.75 -47.43
CA SER A 33 -27.30 13.35 -48.56
C SER A 33 -27.10 11.83 -48.62
N ALA A 34 -26.95 11.17 -47.48
CA ALA A 34 -26.86 9.72 -47.39
C ALA A 34 -28.15 9.01 -47.81
N PHE A 35 -29.32 9.58 -47.49
CA PHE A 35 -30.61 9.07 -47.99
C PHE A 35 -30.68 9.08 -49.53
N TYR A 36 -30.25 10.18 -50.15
CA TYR A 36 -30.19 10.26 -51.61
C TYR A 36 -29.13 9.33 -52.21
N MET A 37 -28.00 9.14 -51.54
CA MET A 37 -27.00 8.14 -51.92
C MET A 37 -27.63 6.74 -51.94
N LYS A 38 -28.30 6.33 -50.87
CA LYS A 38 -28.97 5.00 -50.78
C LYS A 38 -30.01 4.81 -51.86
N ARG A 39 -30.85 5.81 -52.10
CA ARG A 39 -31.84 5.74 -53.18
C ARG A 39 -31.22 5.65 -54.58
N ALA A 40 -30.05 6.27 -54.78
CA ALA A 40 -29.31 6.16 -56.03
C ALA A 40 -28.63 4.79 -56.19
N MET A 41 -28.22 4.15 -55.08
CA MET A 41 -27.69 2.76 -55.10
C MET A 41 -28.76 1.75 -55.55
N ASP A 42 -30.05 2.01 -55.24
CA ASP A 42 -31.17 1.15 -55.67
C ASP A 42 -31.51 1.29 -57.18
N ALA A 43 -31.10 2.39 -57.82
CA ALA A 43 -31.55 2.75 -59.17
C ALA A 43 -30.87 1.94 -60.30
N GLY A 44 -29.70 1.34 -60.06
CA GLY A 44 -28.98 0.53 -61.03
C GLY A 44 -27.45 0.60 -60.91
N THR A 45 -26.75 -0.21 -61.71
CA THR A 45 -25.27 -0.35 -61.68
C THR A 45 -24.58 0.33 -62.86
N THR A 46 -25.23 1.26 -63.57
CA THR A 46 -24.60 1.92 -64.72
C THR A 46 -23.55 2.95 -64.27
N GLU A 47 -22.59 3.30 -65.14
CA GLU A 47 -21.56 4.31 -64.81
C GLU A 47 -22.16 5.67 -64.43
N ALA A 48 -23.29 6.04 -65.04
CA ALA A 48 -24.01 7.27 -64.72
C ALA A 48 -24.62 7.22 -63.31
N ASP A 49 -25.20 6.08 -62.91
CA ASP A 49 -25.79 5.89 -61.58
C ASP A 49 -24.70 5.93 -60.50
N ILE A 50 -23.57 5.26 -60.75
CA ILE A 50 -22.42 5.26 -59.85
C ILE A 50 -21.86 6.67 -59.65
N ALA A 51 -21.77 7.46 -60.73
CA ALA A 51 -21.36 8.86 -60.62
C ALA A 51 -22.30 9.68 -59.72
N VAL A 52 -23.62 9.42 -59.77
CA VAL A 52 -24.62 10.06 -58.90
C VAL A 52 -24.45 9.61 -57.44
N VAL A 53 -24.24 8.31 -57.19
CA VAL A 53 -23.95 7.77 -55.85
C VAL A 53 -22.70 8.44 -55.26
N LEU A 54 -21.59 8.48 -56.02
CA LEU A 54 -20.34 9.11 -55.59
C LEU A 54 -20.49 10.62 -55.36
N LYS A 55 -21.34 11.29 -56.13
CA LYS A 55 -21.64 12.73 -55.92
C LYS A 55 -22.35 12.95 -54.58
N HIS A 56 -23.39 12.19 -54.27
CA HIS A 56 -24.08 12.29 -52.98
C HIS A 56 -23.18 11.88 -51.80
N ALA A 57 -22.30 10.91 -52.01
CA ALA A 57 -21.28 10.55 -51.04
C ALA A 57 -20.29 11.71 -50.80
N ALA A 58 -19.82 12.36 -51.87
CA ALA A 58 -18.95 13.52 -51.78
C ALA A 58 -19.66 14.72 -51.11
N ASP A 59 -20.98 14.84 -51.24
CA ASP A 59 -21.78 15.89 -50.61
C ASP A 59 -21.83 15.71 -49.08
N PHE A 60 -22.15 14.53 -48.53
CA PHE A 60 -22.09 14.37 -47.07
C PHE A 60 -20.67 14.43 -46.52
N LEU A 61 -19.66 13.96 -47.27
CA LEU A 61 -18.25 14.06 -46.87
C LEU A 61 -17.76 15.50 -46.82
N ARG A 62 -18.46 16.43 -47.50
CA ARG A 62 -18.14 17.86 -47.44
C ARG A 62 -18.30 18.42 -46.02
N GLU A 63 -19.19 17.85 -45.21
CA GLU A 63 -19.42 18.27 -43.82
C GLU A 63 -18.18 18.06 -42.94
N LEU A 64 -17.37 17.02 -43.23
CA LEU A 64 -16.08 16.80 -42.56
C LEU A 64 -15.03 17.90 -42.85
N ARG A 65 -15.32 18.85 -43.74
CA ARG A 65 -14.46 20.02 -43.96
C ARG A 65 -14.70 21.13 -42.95
N THR A 66 -15.61 20.98 -42.00
CA THR A 66 -15.78 21.98 -40.95
C THR A 66 -14.51 22.14 -40.10
N SER A 67 -14.30 23.33 -39.55
CA SER A 67 -13.31 23.63 -38.50
C SER A 67 -13.96 24.24 -37.26
N LEU A 68 -15.30 24.22 -37.21
CA LEU A 68 -16.08 24.88 -36.16
C LEU A 68 -16.41 23.92 -35.01
N LEU A 69 -16.38 22.61 -35.27
CA LEU A 69 -16.69 21.59 -34.27
C LEU A 69 -15.48 21.28 -33.39
N SER A 70 -15.73 21.16 -32.09
CA SER A 70 -14.81 20.60 -31.12
C SER A 70 -14.41 19.15 -31.50
N PRO A 71 -13.27 18.64 -31.02
CA PRO A 71 -12.85 17.26 -31.29
C PRO A 71 -13.91 16.20 -30.96
N LYS A 72 -14.62 16.37 -29.85
CA LYS A 72 -15.70 15.47 -29.43
C LYS A 72 -16.87 15.47 -30.43
N ASN A 73 -17.41 16.63 -30.77
CA ASN A 73 -18.56 16.70 -31.68
C ASN A 73 -18.16 16.32 -33.12
N TYR A 74 -16.91 16.62 -33.51
CA TYR A 74 -16.37 16.14 -34.77
C TYR A 74 -16.22 14.61 -34.79
N TYR A 75 -15.85 13.98 -33.66
CA TYR A 75 -15.83 12.52 -33.54
C TYR A 75 -17.22 11.92 -33.75
N GLU A 76 -18.27 12.53 -33.18
CA GLU A 76 -19.65 12.09 -33.37
C GLU A 76 -20.10 12.22 -34.84
N LEU A 77 -19.82 13.34 -35.49
CA LEU A 77 -20.07 13.53 -36.92
C LEU A 77 -19.27 12.52 -37.77
N TYR A 78 -18.00 12.27 -37.41
CA TYR A 78 -17.13 11.30 -38.06
C TYR A 78 -17.72 9.89 -37.99
N MET A 79 -18.21 9.45 -36.82
CA MET A 79 -18.82 8.13 -36.67
C MET A 79 -20.06 7.98 -37.57
N LEU A 80 -20.93 9.00 -37.61
CA LEU A 80 -22.09 9.01 -38.51
C LEU A 80 -21.66 8.86 -39.98
N VAL A 81 -20.64 9.60 -40.40
CA VAL A 81 -20.12 9.53 -41.77
C VAL A 81 -19.48 8.18 -42.09
N VAL A 82 -18.75 7.58 -41.14
CA VAL A 82 -18.14 6.26 -41.30
C VAL A 82 -19.20 5.17 -41.47
N ASP A 83 -20.29 5.24 -40.72
CA ASP A 83 -21.41 4.30 -40.87
C ASP A 83 -22.02 4.39 -42.28
N GLU A 84 -22.21 5.60 -42.80
CA GLU A 84 -22.71 5.80 -44.17
C GLU A 84 -21.70 5.36 -45.26
N LEU A 85 -20.40 5.54 -45.02
CA LEU A 85 -19.35 5.02 -45.90
C LEU A 85 -19.29 3.49 -45.91
N ARG A 86 -19.72 2.83 -44.83
CA ARG A 86 -19.79 1.36 -44.78
C ARG A 86 -20.85 0.82 -45.74
N GLU A 87 -22.00 1.48 -45.83
CA GLU A 87 -23.04 1.17 -46.80
C GLU A 87 -22.53 1.36 -48.23
N LEU A 88 -21.81 2.46 -48.49
CA LEU A 88 -21.16 2.70 -49.77
C LEU A 88 -20.13 1.60 -50.11
N SER A 89 -19.31 1.19 -49.13
CA SER A 89 -18.35 0.10 -49.32
C SER A 89 -19.04 -1.21 -49.70
N GLY A 90 -20.16 -1.53 -49.05
CA GLY A 90 -20.98 -2.70 -49.39
C GLY A 90 -21.52 -2.63 -50.82
N TYR A 91 -22.04 -1.48 -51.24
CA TYR A 91 -22.49 -1.27 -52.62
C TYR A 91 -21.36 -1.43 -53.64
N VAL A 92 -20.20 -0.81 -53.40
CA VAL A 92 -19.03 -0.95 -54.30
C VAL A 92 -18.58 -2.40 -54.42
N ASP A 93 -18.69 -3.20 -53.36
CA ASP A 93 -18.41 -4.63 -53.38
C ASP A 93 -19.34 -5.40 -54.34
N THR A 94 -20.62 -4.99 -54.43
CA THR A 94 -21.59 -5.60 -55.37
C THR A 94 -21.31 -5.27 -56.84
N LEU A 95 -20.70 -4.11 -57.11
CA LEU A 95 -20.41 -3.61 -58.47
C LEU A 95 -19.28 -4.35 -59.19
N ARG A 96 -18.59 -5.27 -58.51
CA ARG A 96 -17.40 -5.98 -59.03
C ARG A 96 -17.61 -6.70 -60.36
N SER A 97 -18.84 -7.16 -60.63
CA SER A 97 -19.16 -7.94 -61.83
C SER A 97 -19.43 -7.05 -63.04
N SER A 98 -19.78 -5.78 -62.79
CA SER A 98 -20.25 -4.83 -63.81
C SER A 98 -19.24 -3.73 -64.12
N VAL A 99 -18.31 -3.43 -63.21
CA VAL A 99 -17.39 -2.28 -63.33
C VAL A 99 -15.96 -2.67 -62.97
N ASN A 100 -15.00 -2.12 -63.71
CA ASN A 100 -13.58 -2.26 -63.41
C ASN A 100 -13.22 -1.40 -62.19
N LEU A 101 -12.78 -2.03 -61.09
CA LEU A 101 -12.44 -1.32 -59.85
C LEU A 101 -11.27 -0.33 -60.02
N ARG A 102 -10.38 -0.55 -61.00
CA ARG A 102 -9.30 0.40 -61.33
C ARG A 102 -9.85 1.71 -61.89
N THR A 103 -10.81 1.66 -62.81
CA THR A 103 -11.41 2.87 -63.38
C THR A 103 -12.23 3.60 -62.32
N LEU A 104 -12.89 2.88 -61.41
CA LEU A 104 -13.60 3.48 -60.28
C LEU A 104 -12.64 4.17 -59.30
N TYR A 105 -11.49 3.55 -59.00
CA TYR A 105 -10.44 4.15 -58.17
C TYR A 105 -9.92 5.47 -58.77
N GLU A 106 -9.72 5.51 -60.10
CA GLU A 106 -9.34 6.73 -60.83
C GLU A 106 -10.49 7.77 -60.89
N GLN A 107 -11.72 7.33 -61.09
CA GLN A 107 -12.91 8.20 -61.16
C GLN A 107 -13.11 8.99 -59.86
N VAL A 108 -12.94 8.34 -58.71
CA VAL A 108 -13.04 8.98 -57.40
C VAL A 108 -12.03 10.13 -57.24
N GLN A 109 -10.85 10.03 -57.87
CA GLN A 109 -9.82 11.08 -57.80
C GLN A 109 -10.25 12.40 -58.47
N GLN A 110 -11.25 12.36 -59.36
CA GLN A 110 -11.80 13.54 -60.02
C GLN A 110 -12.61 14.43 -59.07
N SER A 111 -12.91 13.97 -57.85
CA SER A 111 -13.56 14.80 -56.83
C SER A 111 -12.68 16.00 -56.48
N GLY A 112 -13.18 17.21 -56.74
CA GLY A 112 -12.38 18.44 -56.62
C GLY A 112 -11.96 18.79 -55.18
N ASN A 113 -12.68 18.33 -54.16
CA ASN A 113 -12.35 18.59 -52.77
C ASN A 113 -11.53 17.44 -52.16
N ILE A 114 -10.37 17.77 -51.59
CA ILE A 114 -9.41 16.77 -51.10
C ILE A 114 -9.94 15.86 -49.99
N VAL A 115 -10.73 16.37 -49.04
CA VAL A 115 -11.25 15.56 -47.93
C VAL A 115 -12.24 14.50 -48.44
N PRO A 116 -13.34 14.86 -49.14
CA PRO A 116 -14.22 13.88 -49.77
C PRO A 116 -13.48 12.90 -50.68
N ARG A 117 -12.58 13.41 -51.52
CA ARG A 117 -11.78 12.58 -52.44
C ARG A 117 -11.05 11.47 -51.71
N LEU A 118 -10.33 11.80 -50.63
CA LEU A 118 -9.49 10.81 -49.93
C LEU A 118 -10.31 9.80 -49.13
N TYR A 119 -11.44 10.19 -48.52
CA TYR A 119 -12.32 9.21 -47.87
C TYR A 119 -12.91 8.22 -48.87
N LEU A 120 -13.37 8.70 -50.02
CA LEU A 120 -13.85 7.84 -51.11
C LEU A 120 -12.70 6.98 -51.67
N LEU A 121 -11.50 7.54 -51.84
CA LEU A 121 -10.34 6.82 -52.36
C LEU A 121 -9.93 5.67 -51.44
N VAL A 122 -9.92 5.90 -50.12
CA VAL A 122 -9.69 4.84 -49.13
C VAL A 122 -10.81 3.80 -49.19
N THR A 123 -12.08 4.23 -49.26
CA THR A 123 -13.24 3.31 -49.32
C THR A 123 -13.16 2.39 -50.54
N VAL A 124 -13.00 2.96 -51.74
CA VAL A 124 -12.89 2.19 -52.99
C VAL A 124 -11.59 1.40 -53.05
N GLY A 125 -10.47 1.97 -52.60
CA GLY A 125 -9.19 1.28 -52.53
C GLY A 125 -9.23 0.04 -51.65
N THR A 126 -9.91 0.10 -50.51
CA THR A 126 -10.05 -1.08 -49.62
C THR A 126 -10.91 -2.18 -50.23
N VAL A 127 -11.95 -1.85 -50.99
CA VAL A 127 -12.71 -2.85 -51.76
C VAL A 127 -11.85 -3.42 -52.89
N PHE A 128 -11.06 -2.59 -53.57
CA PHE A 128 -10.17 -3.05 -54.65
C PHE A 128 -9.12 -4.06 -54.15
N MET A 129 -8.45 -3.74 -53.04
CA MET A 129 -7.50 -4.65 -52.39
C MET A 129 -8.11 -5.97 -51.91
N ARG A 130 -9.39 -5.97 -51.51
CA ARG A 130 -10.09 -7.19 -51.08
C ARG A 130 -10.24 -8.21 -52.21
N HIS A 131 -10.43 -7.73 -53.44
CA HIS A 131 -10.65 -8.60 -54.61
C HIS A 131 -9.37 -8.91 -55.39
N ASP A 132 -8.37 -8.04 -55.31
CA ASP A 132 -7.08 -8.24 -55.99
C ASP A 132 -5.92 -8.00 -55.01
N ALA A 133 -5.37 -9.09 -54.49
CA ALA A 133 -4.24 -9.03 -53.56
C ALA A 133 -2.97 -8.46 -54.24
N SER A 134 -2.81 -8.61 -55.56
CA SER A 134 -1.59 -8.21 -56.27
C SER A 134 -1.37 -6.70 -56.27
N VAL A 135 -2.45 -5.91 -56.21
CA VAL A 135 -2.40 -4.44 -56.17
C VAL A 135 -2.31 -3.87 -54.75
N THR A 136 -2.42 -4.72 -53.71
CA THR A 136 -2.52 -4.26 -52.31
C THR A 136 -1.31 -3.43 -51.90
N LYS A 137 -0.10 -3.87 -52.23
CA LYS A 137 1.12 -3.12 -51.94
C LYS A 137 1.12 -1.73 -52.58
N ASP A 138 0.78 -1.65 -53.86
CA ASP A 138 0.81 -0.40 -54.62
C ASP A 138 -0.26 0.58 -54.11
N ILE A 139 -1.47 0.07 -53.81
CA ILE A 139 -2.57 0.88 -53.25
C ILE A 139 -2.22 1.37 -51.84
N LEU A 140 -1.63 0.54 -50.98
CA LEU A 140 -1.22 0.98 -49.63
C LEU A 140 -0.18 2.11 -49.71
N ASN A 141 0.82 1.96 -50.57
CA ASN A 141 1.84 2.99 -50.80
C ASN A 141 1.24 4.28 -51.39
N ASP A 142 0.32 4.16 -52.34
CA ASP A 142 -0.40 5.30 -52.91
C ASP A 142 -1.26 6.01 -51.85
N LEU A 143 -2.10 5.27 -51.11
CA LEU A 143 -2.98 5.84 -50.09
C LEU A 143 -2.21 6.56 -48.97
N VAL A 144 -1.11 5.99 -48.47
CA VAL A 144 -0.32 6.63 -47.40
C VAL A 144 0.38 7.91 -47.86
N GLU A 145 0.76 7.99 -49.15
CA GLU A 145 1.29 9.20 -49.76
C GLU A 145 0.19 10.23 -50.03
N MET A 146 -0.94 9.83 -50.62
CA MET A 146 -2.04 10.73 -50.97
C MET A 146 -2.69 11.37 -49.74
N VAL A 147 -2.80 10.63 -48.62
CA VAL A 147 -3.33 11.17 -47.37
C VAL A 147 -2.44 12.25 -46.76
N LYS A 148 -1.14 12.35 -47.14
CA LYS A 148 -0.30 13.51 -46.77
C LYS A 148 -0.83 14.83 -47.32
N GLY A 149 -1.70 14.82 -48.31
CA GLY A 149 -2.32 16.05 -48.80
C GLY A 149 -3.18 16.80 -47.76
N VAL A 150 -3.66 16.12 -46.70
CA VAL A 150 -4.47 16.75 -45.65
C VAL A 150 -3.60 17.12 -44.45
N GLN A 151 -3.16 18.37 -44.44
CA GLN A 151 -2.28 18.93 -43.39
C GLN A 151 -3.04 19.63 -42.25
N TYR A 152 -4.37 19.75 -42.35
CA TYR A 152 -5.18 20.26 -41.24
C TYR A 152 -5.29 19.18 -40.15
N ALA A 153 -4.84 19.49 -38.93
CA ALA A 153 -4.57 18.51 -37.89
C ALA A 153 -5.76 17.58 -37.57
N GLN A 154 -6.89 18.12 -37.13
CA GLN A 154 -8.06 17.32 -36.75
C GLN A 154 -8.56 16.46 -37.92
N ARG A 155 -8.83 17.05 -39.09
CA ARG A 155 -9.29 16.32 -40.29
C ARG A 155 -8.31 15.23 -40.73
N GLY A 156 -7.02 15.53 -40.70
CA GLY A 156 -5.96 14.59 -41.08
C GLY A 156 -5.85 13.43 -40.09
N LEU A 157 -5.97 13.68 -38.78
CA LEU A 157 -5.98 12.62 -37.76
C LEU A 157 -7.13 11.63 -37.99
N PHE A 158 -8.35 12.13 -38.20
CA PHE A 158 -9.52 11.28 -38.45
C PHE A 158 -9.40 10.50 -39.78
N LEU A 159 -8.91 11.13 -40.84
CA LEU A 159 -8.70 10.47 -42.13
C LEU A 159 -7.63 9.37 -42.05
N ARG A 160 -6.52 9.63 -41.35
CA ARG A 160 -5.46 8.64 -41.13
C ARG A 160 -5.92 7.51 -40.22
N HIS A 161 -6.72 7.82 -39.20
CA HIS A 161 -7.36 6.80 -38.37
C HIS A 161 -8.29 5.92 -39.22
N TYR A 162 -9.14 6.52 -40.05
CA TYR A 162 -10.02 5.81 -40.97
C TYR A 162 -9.24 4.87 -41.91
N LEU A 163 -8.15 5.36 -42.51
CA LEU A 163 -7.25 4.55 -43.33
C LEU A 163 -6.75 3.31 -42.58
N VAL A 164 -6.16 3.49 -41.39
CA VAL A 164 -5.61 2.37 -40.59
C VAL A 164 -6.69 1.37 -40.14
N VAL A 165 -7.90 1.86 -39.86
CA VAL A 165 -9.01 0.98 -39.49
C VAL A 165 -9.44 0.11 -40.65
N LEU A 166 -9.59 0.67 -41.85
CA LEU A 166 -10.09 -0.08 -43.01
C LEU A 166 -9.07 -1.02 -43.64
N VAL A 167 -7.78 -0.67 -43.65
CA VAL A 167 -6.75 -1.53 -44.25
C VAL A 167 -6.34 -2.70 -43.36
N LYS A 168 -6.88 -2.78 -42.12
CA LYS A 168 -6.50 -3.79 -41.12
C LYS A 168 -6.44 -5.21 -41.69
N GLU A 169 -7.50 -5.63 -42.39
CA GLU A 169 -7.65 -7.00 -42.89
C GLU A 169 -6.67 -7.32 -44.04
N HIS A 170 -6.07 -6.29 -44.63
CA HIS A 170 -5.29 -6.39 -45.86
C HIS A 170 -3.79 -6.36 -45.59
N LEU A 171 -3.41 -5.95 -44.37
CA LEU A 171 -2.01 -5.91 -43.94
C LEU A 171 -1.37 -7.31 -43.90
N GLY A 172 -2.14 -8.35 -43.59
CA GLY A 172 -1.65 -9.74 -43.63
C GLY A 172 -1.46 -10.30 -45.05
N GLY A 173 -1.90 -9.57 -46.08
CA GLY A 173 -1.73 -9.95 -47.48
C GLY A 173 -0.44 -9.40 -48.13
N VAL A 174 0.35 -8.61 -47.40
CA VAL A 174 1.61 -8.03 -47.88
C VAL A 174 2.78 -8.49 -46.99
N ASP A 175 4.00 -8.35 -47.50
CA ASP A 175 5.20 -8.63 -46.69
C ASP A 175 5.24 -7.74 -45.44
N ILE A 176 5.71 -8.31 -44.34
CA ILE A 176 5.73 -7.61 -43.04
C ILE A 176 6.57 -6.33 -43.11
N ALA A 177 7.63 -6.31 -43.92
CA ALA A 177 8.44 -5.11 -44.12
C ALA A 177 7.64 -3.96 -44.72
N ASP A 178 6.78 -4.26 -45.70
CA ASP A 178 5.90 -3.28 -46.35
C ASP A 178 4.79 -2.83 -45.39
N ALA A 179 4.14 -3.76 -44.67
CA ALA A 179 3.12 -3.44 -43.67
C ALA A 179 3.67 -2.53 -42.55
N VAL A 180 4.84 -2.87 -42.02
CA VAL A 180 5.54 -2.06 -40.99
C VAL A 180 5.90 -0.69 -41.53
N SER A 181 6.44 -0.61 -42.76
CA SER A 181 6.78 0.67 -43.40
C SER A 181 5.56 1.58 -43.53
N PHE A 182 4.45 1.04 -44.05
CA PHE A 182 3.18 1.75 -44.18
C PHE A 182 2.67 2.26 -42.82
N LEU A 183 2.60 1.39 -41.81
CA LEU A 183 2.07 1.74 -40.49
C LEU A 183 2.93 2.79 -39.79
N LEU A 184 4.27 2.65 -39.82
CA LEU A 184 5.19 3.61 -39.21
C LEU A 184 5.17 4.96 -39.92
N GLN A 185 5.10 4.97 -41.26
CA GLN A 185 4.99 6.20 -42.03
C GLN A 185 3.69 6.94 -41.72
N ASN A 186 2.56 6.22 -41.68
CA ASN A 186 1.29 6.82 -41.30
C ASN A 186 1.31 7.31 -39.85
N TRP A 187 1.96 6.57 -38.95
CA TRP A 187 2.05 6.92 -37.54
C TRP A 187 2.92 8.15 -37.27
N ASP A 188 4.09 8.30 -37.91
CA ASP A 188 4.93 9.51 -37.78
C ASP A 188 4.12 10.75 -38.20
N GLU A 189 3.47 10.70 -39.36
CA GLU A 189 2.62 11.81 -39.83
C GLU A 189 1.43 12.09 -38.91
N THR A 190 0.80 11.05 -38.35
CA THR A 190 -0.29 11.19 -37.38
C THR A 190 0.20 11.90 -36.11
N ILE A 191 1.39 11.55 -35.60
CA ILE A 191 2.02 12.24 -34.48
C ILE A 191 2.31 13.69 -34.83
N GLN A 192 2.87 13.98 -36.01
CA GLN A 192 3.15 15.36 -36.44
C GLN A 192 1.89 16.22 -36.52
N LEU A 193 0.77 15.68 -37.04
CA LEU A 193 -0.52 16.37 -37.06
C LEU A 193 -1.04 16.62 -35.63
N TRP A 194 -0.91 15.64 -34.75
CA TRP A 194 -1.34 15.79 -33.36
C TRP A 194 -0.52 16.83 -32.59
N ILE A 195 0.80 16.89 -32.81
CA ILE A 195 1.67 17.94 -32.27
C ILE A 195 1.28 19.30 -32.87
N ARG A 196 0.99 19.36 -34.16
CA ARG A 196 0.59 20.60 -34.84
C ARG A 196 -0.67 21.22 -34.23
N MET A 197 -1.58 20.43 -33.65
CA MET A 197 -2.73 20.98 -32.91
C MET A 197 -2.31 21.97 -31.82
N GLN A 198 -1.13 21.80 -31.22
CA GLN A 198 -0.61 22.71 -30.20
C GLN A 198 -0.37 24.14 -30.73
N HIS A 199 -0.13 24.27 -32.04
CA HIS A 199 0.27 25.52 -32.69
C HIS A 199 -0.81 26.08 -33.65
N GLN A 200 -1.99 25.46 -33.71
CA GLN A 200 -3.08 25.98 -34.54
C GLN A 200 -3.62 27.32 -34.01
N SER A 201 -3.78 28.28 -34.91
CA SER A 201 -4.17 29.67 -34.61
C SER A 201 -5.64 29.84 -34.21
N ASN A 202 -6.49 28.86 -34.50
CA ASN A 202 -7.94 28.95 -34.28
C ASN A 202 -8.31 28.99 -32.79
N ILE A 203 -7.47 28.45 -31.90
CA ILE A 203 -7.71 28.40 -30.46
C ILE A 203 -6.60 29.18 -29.77
N LYS A 204 -6.93 30.29 -29.11
CA LYS A 204 -5.95 31.14 -28.43
C LYS A 204 -5.48 30.56 -27.09
N ASP A 205 -6.35 29.83 -26.39
CA ASP A 205 -6.01 29.25 -25.09
C ASP A 205 -5.17 27.97 -25.25
N LYS A 206 -4.00 27.95 -24.61
CA LYS A 206 -3.09 26.79 -24.60
C LYS A 206 -3.72 25.61 -23.86
N LYS A 207 -4.38 25.84 -22.73
CA LYS A 207 -4.97 24.76 -21.91
C LYS A 207 -6.08 24.02 -22.64
N GLN A 208 -6.92 24.77 -23.36
CA GLN A 208 -7.96 24.19 -24.20
C GLN A 208 -7.37 23.30 -25.30
N ARG A 209 -6.30 23.73 -25.98
CA ARG A 209 -5.62 22.91 -27.01
C ARG A 209 -5.03 21.62 -26.42
N GLU A 210 -4.43 21.71 -25.23
CA GLU A 210 -3.88 20.53 -24.54
C GLU A 210 -4.99 19.54 -24.14
N LYS A 211 -6.14 20.04 -23.67
CA LYS A 211 -7.32 19.21 -23.37
C LYS A 211 -7.84 18.50 -24.63
N GLU A 212 -8.04 19.25 -25.70
CA GLU A 212 -8.50 18.73 -26.99
C GLU A 212 -7.53 17.70 -27.59
N ARG A 213 -6.21 17.92 -27.44
CA ARG A 213 -5.20 16.94 -27.82
C ARG A 213 -5.31 15.65 -27.01
N GLN A 214 -5.54 15.73 -25.70
CA GLN A 214 -5.70 14.56 -24.84
C GLN A 214 -6.95 13.75 -25.19
N GLU A 215 -8.03 14.39 -25.65
CA GLU A 215 -9.25 13.71 -26.12
C GLU A 215 -9.00 12.87 -27.39
N LEU A 216 -8.09 13.31 -28.27
CA LEU A 216 -7.77 12.62 -29.53
C LEU A 216 -6.60 11.63 -29.47
N LYS A 217 -5.95 11.46 -28.31
CA LYS A 217 -4.72 10.65 -28.20
C LYS A 217 -4.91 9.19 -28.64
N THR A 218 -6.10 8.62 -28.40
CA THR A 218 -6.45 7.24 -28.76
C THR A 218 -6.34 6.97 -30.27
N LEU A 219 -6.65 7.98 -31.11
CA LEU A 219 -6.51 7.88 -32.57
C LEU A 219 -5.05 7.62 -32.96
N VAL A 220 -4.11 8.28 -32.28
CA VAL A 220 -2.66 8.16 -32.53
C VAL A 220 -2.14 6.77 -32.12
N GLY A 221 -2.73 6.16 -31.09
CA GLY A 221 -2.34 4.82 -30.62
C GLY A 221 -2.75 3.68 -31.56
N THR A 222 -3.70 3.93 -32.46
CA THR A 222 -4.31 2.87 -33.29
C THR A 222 -3.28 2.16 -34.19
N SER A 223 -2.31 2.88 -34.75
CA SER A 223 -1.26 2.27 -35.59
C SER A 223 -0.38 1.30 -34.80
N LEU A 224 -0.04 1.62 -33.54
CA LEU A 224 0.72 0.71 -32.67
C LEU A 224 -0.10 -0.54 -32.34
N VAL A 225 -1.40 -0.38 -32.07
CA VAL A 225 -2.29 -1.52 -31.85
C VAL A 225 -2.31 -2.43 -33.07
N ARG A 226 -2.36 -1.87 -34.28
CA ARG A 226 -2.28 -2.68 -35.52
C ARG A 226 -0.94 -3.40 -35.66
N LEU A 227 0.18 -2.75 -35.33
CA LEU A 227 1.48 -3.40 -35.31
C LEU A 227 1.52 -4.58 -34.34
N SER A 228 0.97 -4.44 -33.13
CA SER A 228 0.95 -5.52 -32.14
C SER A 228 0.03 -6.69 -32.49
N GLN A 229 -1.00 -6.45 -33.29
CA GLN A 229 -1.99 -7.44 -33.73
C GLN A 229 -1.55 -8.23 -34.96
N HIS A 230 -0.38 -7.91 -35.54
CA HIS A 230 0.10 -8.56 -36.74
C HIS A 230 0.84 -9.86 -36.38
N ASP A 231 0.33 -11.00 -36.86
CA ASP A 231 0.77 -12.34 -36.45
C ASP A 231 2.27 -12.61 -36.72
N ASP A 232 2.82 -12.05 -37.80
CA ASP A 232 4.23 -12.24 -38.18
C ASP A 232 5.24 -11.40 -37.36
N VAL A 233 4.79 -10.59 -36.40
CA VAL A 233 5.68 -9.80 -35.54
C VAL A 233 6.30 -10.70 -34.47
N THR A 234 7.48 -11.24 -34.78
CA THR A 234 8.29 -12.05 -33.84
C THR A 234 9.11 -11.19 -32.88
N THR A 235 9.51 -11.76 -31.74
CA THR A 235 10.37 -11.10 -30.73
C THR A 235 11.69 -10.60 -31.33
N SER A 236 12.31 -11.36 -32.24
CA SER A 236 13.52 -10.95 -32.95
C SER A 236 13.27 -9.74 -33.85
N LEU A 237 12.20 -9.76 -34.65
CA LEU A 237 11.87 -8.63 -35.53
C LEU A 237 11.53 -7.37 -34.70
N TYR A 238 10.83 -7.56 -33.59
CA TYR A 238 10.50 -6.48 -32.66
C TYR A 238 11.76 -5.81 -32.12
N THR A 239 12.68 -6.59 -31.56
CA THR A 239 13.91 -6.10 -30.91
C THR A 239 14.89 -5.48 -31.90
N THR A 240 15.12 -6.10 -33.07
CA THR A 240 16.16 -5.65 -34.01
C THR A 240 15.72 -4.52 -34.92
N THR A 241 14.43 -4.42 -35.25
CA THR A 241 13.99 -3.56 -36.36
C THR A 241 12.81 -2.68 -35.99
N LEU A 242 11.75 -3.23 -35.42
CA LEU A 242 10.52 -2.47 -35.19
C LEU A 242 10.68 -1.47 -34.03
N LEU A 243 11.11 -1.92 -32.85
CA LEU A 243 11.25 -1.06 -31.68
C LEU A 243 12.24 0.08 -31.91
N PRO A 244 13.46 -0.12 -32.48
CA PRO A 244 14.37 0.99 -32.76
C PRO A 244 13.75 2.09 -33.63
N LYS A 245 12.96 1.70 -34.65
CA LYS A 245 12.25 2.66 -35.52
C LYS A 245 11.14 3.39 -34.76
N ILE A 246 10.36 2.68 -33.95
CA ILE A 246 9.31 3.28 -33.10
C ILE A 246 9.92 4.28 -32.13
N LEU A 247 10.97 3.90 -31.39
CA LEU A 247 11.66 4.76 -30.42
C LEU A 247 12.28 5.99 -31.10
N ALA A 248 12.85 5.84 -32.30
CA ALA A 248 13.36 6.97 -33.07
C ALA A 248 12.27 8.02 -33.37
N ILE A 249 11.06 7.58 -33.73
CA ILE A 249 9.90 8.46 -33.96
C ILE A 249 9.47 9.15 -32.64
N VAL A 250 9.40 8.40 -31.53
CA VAL A 250 9.04 8.97 -30.22
C VAL A 250 10.05 10.03 -29.77
N VAL A 251 11.35 9.76 -29.88
CA VAL A 251 12.42 10.72 -29.53
C VAL A 251 12.38 11.94 -30.46
N LYS A 252 12.15 11.74 -31.77
CA LYS A 252 12.02 12.82 -32.78
C LYS A 252 10.85 13.77 -32.48
N ALA A 253 9.79 13.31 -31.83
CA ALA A 253 8.59 14.12 -31.55
C ALA A 253 8.87 15.41 -30.75
N ARG A 254 9.77 15.37 -29.76
CA ARG A 254 10.17 16.50 -28.90
C ARG A 254 9.00 17.30 -28.28
N ASP A 255 7.83 16.69 -28.12
CA ASP A 255 6.65 17.27 -27.48
C ASP A 255 6.29 16.48 -26.22
N LYS A 256 6.07 17.18 -25.11
CA LYS A 256 5.84 16.58 -23.80
C LYS A 256 4.62 15.64 -23.79
N ILE A 257 3.46 16.14 -24.21
CA ILE A 257 2.19 15.39 -24.20
C ILE A 257 2.29 14.15 -25.10
N ALA A 258 2.93 14.31 -26.26
CA ALA A 258 3.11 13.22 -27.19
C ALA A 258 4.02 12.15 -26.59
N GLN A 259 5.20 12.50 -26.11
CA GLN A 259 6.15 11.54 -25.57
C GLN A 259 5.61 10.82 -24.32
N GLU A 260 4.88 11.52 -23.43
CA GLU A 260 4.22 10.88 -22.27
C GLU A 260 3.23 9.80 -22.73
N TYR A 261 2.31 10.14 -23.64
CA TYR A 261 1.31 9.19 -24.12
C TYR A 261 1.91 8.05 -24.95
N LEU A 262 2.84 8.33 -25.86
CA LEU A 262 3.41 7.32 -26.75
C LEU A 262 4.24 6.29 -25.97
N THR A 263 4.92 6.73 -24.90
CA THR A 263 5.67 5.85 -24.00
C THR A 263 4.74 4.90 -23.26
N ASP A 264 3.65 5.42 -22.68
CA ASP A 264 2.63 4.62 -22.01
C ASP A 264 1.92 3.66 -22.98
N CYS A 265 1.54 4.14 -24.16
CA CYS A 265 0.92 3.33 -25.22
C CYS A 265 1.83 2.18 -25.65
N LEU A 266 3.15 2.43 -25.81
CA LEU A 266 4.11 1.38 -26.15
C LEU A 266 4.17 0.29 -25.07
N ILE A 267 4.15 0.67 -23.79
CA ILE A 267 4.14 -0.26 -22.67
C ILE A 267 2.82 -1.03 -22.59
N GLN A 268 1.68 -0.45 -22.99
CA GLN A 268 0.37 -1.11 -22.88
C GLN A 268 0.07 -2.05 -24.07
N VAL A 269 0.52 -1.68 -25.26
CA VAL A 269 0.12 -2.33 -26.51
C VAL A 269 0.92 -3.61 -26.78
N PHE A 270 2.21 -3.63 -26.46
CA PHE A 270 3.05 -4.80 -26.77
C PHE A 270 3.05 -5.85 -25.63
N PRO A 271 3.27 -7.14 -25.94
CA PRO A 271 3.41 -8.21 -24.95
C PRO A 271 4.62 -8.06 -24.02
N ASP A 272 4.55 -8.69 -22.85
CA ASP A 272 5.63 -8.62 -21.84
C ASP A 272 6.93 -9.29 -22.28
N GLU A 273 6.84 -10.36 -23.09
CA GLU A 273 8.00 -11.04 -23.70
C GLU A 273 8.87 -10.07 -24.50
N PHE A 274 8.24 -9.21 -25.30
CA PHE A 274 8.93 -8.23 -26.11
C PHE A 274 9.64 -7.20 -25.24
N HIS A 275 8.98 -6.74 -24.18
CA HIS A 275 9.56 -5.79 -23.25
C HIS A 275 10.76 -6.33 -22.47
N LEU A 276 10.75 -7.62 -22.11
CA LEU A 276 11.88 -8.25 -21.40
C LEU A 276 13.17 -8.20 -22.21
N ASP A 277 13.11 -8.60 -23.48
CA ASP A 277 14.29 -8.65 -24.36
C ASP A 277 14.73 -7.26 -24.83
N SER A 278 13.81 -6.29 -24.82
CA SER A 278 14.03 -4.96 -25.40
C SER A 278 14.15 -3.83 -24.39
N ILE A 279 14.14 -4.12 -23.07
CA ILE A 279 14.06 -3.07 -22.05
C ILE A 279 15.22 -2.08 -22.10
N GLN A 280 16.41 -2.52 -22.51
CA GLN A 280 17.59 -1.65 -22.60
C GLN A 280 17.40 -0.59 -23.68
N LEU A 281 16.96 -1.00 -24.88
CA LEU A 281 16.65 -0.08 -25.96
C LEU A 281 15.58 0.93 -25.54
N PHE A 282 14.56 0.47 -24.80
CA PHE A 282 13.52 1.32 -24.27
C PHE A 282 14.06 2.36 -23.26
N LEU A 283 14.84 1.93 -22.27
CA LEU A 283 15.40 2.82 -21.25
C LEU A 283 16.41 3.83 -21.81
N ASP A 284 17.22 3.42 -22.78
CA ASP A 284 18.16 4.32 -23.47
C ASP A 284 17.41 5.38 -24.29
N ALA A 285 16.25 5.04 -24.87
CA ALA A 285 15.38 6.03 -25.50
C ALA A 285 14.73 6.98 -24.48
N MET A 286 14.36 6.50 -23.29
CA MET A 286 13.79 7.34 -22.22
C MET A 286 14.77 8.43 -21.76
N ALA A 287 16.08 8.16 -21.80
CA ALA A 287 17.13 9.12 -21.50
C ALA A 287 17.18 10.29 -22.51
N ASN A 288 16.67 10.10 -23.72
CA ASN A 288 16.71 11.07 -24.82
C ASN A 288 15.37 11.80 -25.06
N LEU A 289 14.36 11.59 -24.20
CA LEU A 289 13.08 12.30 -24.29
C LEU A 289 13.20 13.77 -23.88
N HIS A 290 12.16 14.55 -24.16
CA HIS A 290 12.07 15.95 -23.78
C HIS A 290 12.22 16.10 -22.24
N PRO A 291 13.03 17.05 -21.74
CA PRO A 291 13.36 17.16 -20.31
C PRO A 291 12.18 17.19 -19.35
N GLN A 292 11.07 17.81 -19.77
CA GLN A 292 9.85 17.95 -18.97
C GLN A 292 8.95 16.70 -18.94
N VAL A 293 9.29 15.64 -19.67
CA VAL A 293 8.54 14.37 -19.67
C VAL A 293 8.93 13.58 -18.43
N ASP A 294 7.92 13.25 -17.61
CA ASP A 294 8.11 12.36 -16.47
C ASP A 294 8.09 10.90 -16.94
N ILE A 295 9.24 10.23 -16.84
CA ILE A 295 9.41 8.81 -17.21
C ILE A 295 9.09 7.86 -16.05
N SER A 296 8.92 8.39 -14.85
CA SER A 296 8.88 7.57 -13.64
C SER A 296 7.62 6.70 -13.58
N GLU A 297 6.45 7.27 -13.89
CA GLU A 297 5.19 6.54 -13.88
C GLU A 297 5.13 5.44 -14.97
N PRO A 298 5.46 5.71 -16.25
CA PRO A 298 5.54 4.67 -17.26
C PRO A 298 6.53 3.55 -16.91
N VAL A 299 7.73 3.89 -16.43
CA VAL A 299 8.73 2.88 -16.07
C VAL A 299 8.29 2.04 -14.87
N VAL A 300 7.67 2.64 -13.85
CA VAL A 300 7.10 1.88 -12.71
C VAL A 300 5.96 0.97 -13.18
N ALA A 301 5.11 1.43 -14.11
CA ALA A 301 4.06 0.61 -14.70
C ALA A 301 4.65 -0.61 -15.45
N LEU A 302 5.70 -0.39 -16.24
CA LEU A 302 6.44 -1.45 -16.93
C LEU A 302 7.03 -2.46 -15.94
N LEU A 303 7.76 -1.99 -14.91
CA LEU A 303 8.34 -2.87 -13.89
C LEU A 303 7.27 -3.69 -13.17
N THR A 304 6.14 -3.07 -12.83
CA THR A 304 5.01 -3.78 -12.19
C THR A 304 4.42 -4.86 -13.09
N ARG A 305 4.30 -4.57 -14.40
CA ARG A 305 3.79 -5.52 -15.40
C ARG A 305 4.75 -6.70 -15.57
N LEU A 306 6.05 -6.42 -15.69
CA LEU A 306 7.10 -7.44 -15.78
C LEU A 306 7.21 -8.30 -14.52
N ALA A 307 7.04 -7.72 -13.33
CA ALA A 307 6.99 -8.48 -12.08
C ALA A 307 5.83 -9.48 -12.06
N LYS A 308 4.63 -9.07 -12.51
CA LYS A 308 3.48 -9.97 -12.65
C LYS A 308 3.74 -11.07 -13.67
N TYR A 309 4.34 -10.73 -14.80
CA TYR A 309 4.71 -11.71 -15.82
C TYR A 309 5.73 -12.73 -15.29
N HIS A 310 6.77 -12.28 -14.57
CA HIS A 310 7.75 -13.16 -13.93
C HIS A 310 7.10 -14.17 -12.97
N HIS A 311 6.11 -13.74 -12.18
CA HIS A 311 5.37 -14.65 -11.30
C HIS A 311 4.56 -15.71 -12.07
N ALA A 312 4.06 -15.38 -13.27
CA ALA A 312 3.33 -16.33 -14.12
C ALA A 312 4.27 -17.31 -14.86
N THR A 313 5.45 -16.83 -15.29
CA THR A 313 6.45 -17.61 -16.02
C THR A 313 7.83 -17.51 -15.34
N PRO A 314 8.12 -18.38 -14.36
CA PRO A 314 9.34 -18.29 -13.56
C PRO A 314 10.54 -18.81 -14.36
N ASN A 315 11.20 -17.96 -15.16
CA ASN A 315 12.54 -18.22 -15.73
C ASN A 315 13.25 -16.98 -16.33
N HIS A 316 12.59 -15.85 -16.49
CA HIS A 316 13.15 -14.67 -17.17
C HIS A 316 13.22 -13.46 -16.22
N GLY A 317 14.40 -12.85 -16.03
CA GLY A 317 14.53 -11.61 -15.25
C GLY A 317 15.82 -11.39 -14.45
N ARG A 318 16.81 -12.30 -14.49
CA ARG A 318 17.98 -12.24 -13.59
C ARG A 318 18.98 -11.10 -13.88
N ASP A 319 19.01 -10.57 -15.10
CA ASP A 319 20.02 -9.59 -15.54
C ASP A 319 19.50 -8.17 -15.83
N LEU A 320 18.21 -7.92 -15.59
CA LEU A 320 17.54 -6.67 -15.96
C LEU A 320 17.87 -5.47 -15.05
N LEU A 321 18.05 -5.73 -13.74
CA LEU A 321 18.13 -4.68 -12.72
C LEU A 321 19.41 -3.84 -12.74
N ILE A 322 20.55 -4.47 -13.04
CA ILE A 322 21.86 -3.81 -12.94
C ILE A 322 21.98 -2.69 -13.99
N LYS A 323 21.24 -2.81 -15.10
CA LYS A 323 21.29 -1.85 -16.20
C LYS A 323 20.21 -0.77 -16.11
N CYS A 324 19.09 -1.03 -15.42
CA CYS A 324 18.03 -0.04 -15.24
C CYS A 324 18.48 1.21 -14.48
N SER A 325 19.42 1.05 -13.53
CA SER A 325 19.90 2.17 -12.73
C SER A 325 20.70 3.17 -13.56
N HIS A 326 21.59 2.71 -14.45
CA HIS A 326 22.49 3.57 -15.21
C HIS A 326 21.77 4.62 -16.09
N SER A 327 20.83 4.20 -16.93
CA SER A 327 20.14 5.09 -17.88
C SER A 327 19.18 6.08 -17.18
N LEU A 328 18.74 5.79 -15.95
CA LEU A 328 17.91 6.69 -15.15
C LEU A 328 18.71 7.81 -14.46
N TYR A 329 20.00 7.59 -14.15
CA TYR A 329 20.86 8.61 -13.55
C TYR A 329 21.06 9.83 -14.45
N CYS A 330 21.01 9.64 -15.77
CA CYS A 330 21.27 10.71 -16.74
C CYS A 330 20.26 11.87 -16.69
N ARG A 331 19.07 11.67 -16.09
CA ARG A 331 18.00 12.69 -16.02
C ARG A 331 17.70 13.20 -14.60
N GLU A 332 18.60 12.94 -13.64
CA GLU A 332 18.43 13.37 -12.23
C GLU A 332 18.19 14.87 -12.05
N THR A 333 18.68 15.72 -12.95
CA THR A 333 18.55 17.19 -12.86
C THR A 333 17.28 17.75 -13.47
N GLU A 334 16.58 16.98 -14.31
CA GLU A 334 15.45 17.47 -15.12
C GLU A 334 14.09 17.02 -14.59
N VAL A 335 14.05 15.85 -13.95
CA VAL A 335 12.82 15.22 -13.43
C VAL A 335 12.57 15.65 -11.99
N SER A 336 11.30 15.69 -11.58
CA SER A 336 10.93 15.99 -10.19
C SER A 336 11.55 14.97 -9.23
N SER A 337 12.10 15.43 -8.10
CA SER A 337 12.70 14.54 -7.11
C SER A 337 11.70 13.52 -6.54
N ALA A 338 10.41 13.90 -6.46
CA ALA A 338 9.36 13.00 -6.00
C ALA A 338 9.15 11.83 -6.96
N SER A 339 9.14 12.10 -8.26
CA SER A 339 8.96 11.07 -9.29
C SER A 339 10.15 10.10 -9.32
N LEU A 340 11.38 10.62 -9.24
CA LEU A 340 12.59 9.77 -9.18
C LEU A 340 12.63 8.89 -7.94
N LEU A 341 12.24 9.40 -6.76
CA LEU A 341 12.14 8.58 -5.54
C LEU A 341 11.07 7.49 -5.65
N ARG A 342 9.93 7.77 -6.30
CA ARG A 342 8.92 6.74 -6.59
C ARG A 342 9.47 5.66 -7.53
N LEU A 343 10.26 6.06 -8.52
CA LEU A 343 10.93 5.13 -9.41
C LEU A 343 11.91 4.23 -8.65
N TYR A 344 12.75 4.79 -7.76
CA TYR A 344 13.61 3.99 -6.89
C TYR A 344 12.82 3.00 -6.03
N ALA A 345 11.71 3.43 -5.42
CA ALA A 345 10.85 2.54 -4.66
C ALA A 345 10.25 1.42 -5.53
N GLY A 346 9.79 1.73 -6.74
CA GLY A 346 9.31 0.74 -7.71
C GLY A 346 10.39 -0.26 -8.16
N VAL A 347 11.65 0.19 -8.27
CA VAL A 347 12.80 -0.69 -8.51
C VAL A 347 13.00 -1.65 -7.34
N LEU A 348 12.92 -1.18 -6.08
CA LEU A 348 13.03 -2.05 -4.90
C LEU A 348 11.91 -3.11 -4.88
N GLU A 349 10.67 -2.72 -5.18
CA GLU A 349 9.54 -3.64 -5.29
C GLU A 349 9.74 -4.68 -6.40
N PHE A 350 10.27 -4.26 -7.55
CA PHE A 350 10.62 -5.17 -8.64
C PHE A 350 11.71 -6.18 -8.24
N VAL A 351 12.73 -5.74 -7.49
CA VAL A 351 13.78 -6.64 -6.96
C VAL A 351 13.17 -7.73 -6.10
N LEU A 352 12.24 -7.36 -5.20
CA LEU A 352 11.58 -8.32 -4.32
C LEU A 352 10.75 -9.34 -5.09
N ALA A 353 10.07 -8.91 -6.15
CA ALA A 353 9.22 -9.77 -6.94
C ALA A 353 10.01 -10.78 -7.80
N CYS A 354 11.15 -10.36 -8.37
CA CYS A 354 11.85 -11.13 -9.40
C CYS A 354 13.04 -11.97 -8.88
N PHE A 355 13.59 -11.66 -7.70
CA PHE A 355 14.81 -12.31 -7.21
C PHE A 355 14.51 -13.28 -6.08
N HIS A 356 14.98 -14.52 -6.22
CA HIS A 356 14.86 -15.56 -5.20
C HIS A 356 15.66 -15.21 -3.93
N ASN A 357 16.84 -14.61 -4.10
CA ASN A 357 17.60 -13.97 -3.02
C ASN A 357 17.70 -12.46 -3.31
N PRO A 358 16.79 -11.64 -2.74
CA PRO A 358 16.73 -10.22 -3.06
C PRO A 358 17.80 -9.39 -2.36
N LEU A 359 18.44 -9.87 -1.28
CA LEU A 359 19.29 -9.07 -0.39
C LEU A 359 20.43 -8.30 -1.12
N PRO A 360 21.28 -8.92 -1.95
CA PRO A 360 22.42 -8.22 -2.56
C PRO A 360 21.98 -7.15 -3.58
N SER A 361 20.94 -7.43 -4.36
CA SER A 361 20.40 -6.49 -5.35
C SER A 361 19.60 -5.38 -4.69
N MET A 362 18.85 -5.70 -3.63
CA MET A 362 18.13 -4.74 -2.79
C MET A 362 19.10 -3.76 -2.15
N SER A 363 20.18 -4.26 -1.55
CA SER A 363 21.20 -3.44 -0.88
C SER A 363 21.82 -2.43 -1.86
N ARG A 364 22.26 -2.88 -3.04
CA ARG A 364 22.80 -1.98 -4.08
C ARG A 364 21.80 -0.90 -4.51
N ALA A 365 20.55 -1.28 -4.78
CA ALA A 365 19.52 -0.34 -5.20
C ALA A 365 19.13 0.65 -4.09
N ALA A 366 19.09 0.21 -2.84
CA ALA A 366 18.80 1.05 -1.68
C ALA A 366 19.92 2.06 -1.40
N VAL A 367 21.20 1.67 -1.54
CA VAL A 367 22.35 2.57 -1.41
C VAL A 367 22.27 3.67 -2.47
N SER A 368 22.04 3.29 -3.72
CA SER A 368 21.82 4.21 -4.84
C SER A 368 20.69 5.21 -4.59
N ALA A 369 19.53 4.72 -4.15
CA ALA A 369 18.37 5.55 -3.85
C ALA A 369 18.62 6.51 -2.68
N THR A 370 19.31 6.04 -1.63
CA THR A 370 19.65 6.84 -0.46
C THR A 370 20.65 7.94 -0.81
N ALA A 371 21.65 7.64 -1.66
CA ALA A 371 22.60 8.62 -2.16
C ALA A 371 21.92 9.73 -2.98
N PHE A 372 20.85 9.42 -3.71
CA PHE A 372 20.01 10.44 -4.35
C PHE A 372 19.19 11.23 -3.32
N LEU A 373 18.50 10.55 -2.39
CA LEU A 373 17.65 11.19 -1.37
C LEU A 373 18.40 12.25 -0.55
N VAL A 374 19.63 11.95 -0.13
CA VAL A 374 20.46 12.89 0.66
C VAL A 374 20.79 14.16 -0.13
N ARG A 375 20.85 14.09 -1.47
CA ARG A 375 21.07 15.26 -2.35
C ARG A 375 19.81 16.11 -2.53
N VAL A 376 18.62 15.59 -2.22
CA VAL A 376 17.35 16.31 -2.37
C VAL A 376 17.18 17.37 -1.28
N LYS A 377 17.12 18.64 -1.70
CA LYS A 377 16.97 19.79 -0.78
C LYS A 377 15.53 20.15 -0.46
N MET A 378 14.60 19.98 -1.41
CA MET A 378 13.20 20.35 -1.25
C MET A 378 12.37 19.18 -0.73
N ARG A 379 11.74 19.36 0.43
CA ARG A 379 10.90 18.36 1.10
C ARG A 379 9.41 18.68 0.93
N SER A 380 8.89 18.54 -0.29
CA SER A 380 7.43 18.56 -0.47
C SER A 380 6.80 17.27 0.05
N ASP A 381 5.50 17.31 0.35
CA ASP A 381 4.77 16.14 0.86
C ASP A 381 4.94 14.90 -0.04
N ALA A 382 4.93 15.11 -1.36
CA ALA A 382 5.15 14.06 -2.35
C ALA A 382 6.56 13.43 -2.29
N VAL A 383 7.60 14.23 -2.00
CA VAL A 383 8.98 13.72 -1.83
C VAL A 383 9.09 12.94 -0.52
N VAL A 384 8.48 13.46 0.55
CA VAL A 384 8.47 12.80 1.86
C VAL A 384 7.74 11.45 1.80
N GLU A 385 6.59 11.40 1.13
CA GLU A 385 5.84 10.16 0.92
C GLU A 385 6.65 9.13 0.13
N ALA A 386 7.33 9.56 -0.94
CA ALA A 386 8.18 8.68 -1.74
C ALA A 386 9.40 8.17 -0.93
N GLY A 387 10.03 9.03 -0.12
CA GLY A 387 11.12 8.66 0.78
C GLY A 387 10.68 7.70 1.89
N GLU A 388 9.46 7.85 2.42
CA GLU A 388 8.89 6.91 3.37
C GLU A 388 8.67 5.53 2.73
N ARG A 389 8.12 5.50 1.51
CA ARG A 389 7.96 4.23 0.77
C ARG A 389 9.31 3.55 0.55
N LEU A 390 10.35 4.31 0.20
CA LEU A 390 11.70 3.79 0.01
C LEU A 390 12.24 3.04 1.24
N ALA A 391 12.03 3.56 2.46
CA ALA A 391 12.41 2.87 3.69
C ALA A 391 11.50 1.67 4.00
N LEU A 392 10.20 1.79 3.72
CA LEU A 392 9.21 0.75 4.06
C LEU A 392 9.33 -0.50 3.21
N VAL A 393 9.64 -0.39 1.91
CA VAL A 393 9.75 -1.55 1.01
C VAL A 393 10.67 -2.65 1.57
N PRO A 394 11.94 -2.39 1.91
CA PRO A 394 12.82 -3.42 2.48
C PRO A 394 12.38 -3.86 3.88
N LEU A 395 11.92 -2.94 4.74
CA LEU A 395 11.51 -3.23 6.11
C LEU A 395 10.28 -4.15 6.18
N GLU A 396 9.29 -3.92 5.31
CA GLU A 396 8.07 -4.74 5.27
C GLU A 396 8.34 -6.10 4.64
N ALA A 397 9.18 -6.17 3.60
CA ALA A 397 9.44 -7.38 2.82
C ALA A 397 10.48 -8.33 3.44
N LEU A 398 11.48 -7.81 4.14
CA LEU A 398 12.56 -8.61 4.74
C LEU A 398 12.43 -8.71 6.27
N GLY A 399 11.79 -7.73 6.93
CA GLY A 399 11.69 -7.71 8.39
C GLY A 399 13.07 -7.56 9.04
N VAL A 400 13.39 -8.43 9.99
CA VAL A 400 14.67 -8.38 10.73
C VAL A 400 15.87 -8.65 9.82
N ALA A 401 15.72 -9.47 8.77
CA ALA A 401 16.79 -9.78 7.82
C ALA A 401 17.30 -8.54 7.06
N ALA A 402 16.51 -7.46 6.96
CA ALA A 402 16.97 -6.21 6.37
C ALA A 402 18.06 -5.51 7.22
N LEU A 403 18.15 -5.83 8.52
CA LEU A 403 19.12 -5.25 9.45
C LEU A 403 20.40 -6.10 9.62
N GLU A 404 20.42 -7.28 9.00
CA GLU A 404 21.60 -8.15 8.98
C GLU A 404 22.62 -7.69 7.93
N ASP A 405 22.16 -7.12 6.81
CA ASP A 405 23.03 -6.51 5.80
C ASP A 405 23.41 -5.07 6.19
N PRO A 406 24.70 -4.75 6.40
CA PRO A 406 25.12 -3.45 6.92
C PRO A 406 24.88 -2.29 5.94
N ALA A 407 24.96 -2.55 4.64
CA ALA A 407 24.73 -1.53 3.62
C ALA A 407 23.23 -1.16 3.50
N LEU A 408 22.35 -2.16 3.58
CA LEU A 408 20.91 -1.95 3.63
C LEU A 408 20.48 -1.28 4.95
N GLU A 409 21.05 -1.71 6.09
CA GLU A 409 20.84 -1.08 7.39
C GLU A 409 21.20 0.41 7.34
N ALA A 410 22.40 0.76 6.88
CA ALA A 410 22.85 2.14 6.78
C ALA A 410 21.94 2.98 5.86
N SER A 411 21.47 2.39 4.76
CA SER A 411 20.55 3.04 3.82
C SER A 411 19.19 3.33 4.47
N VAL A 412 18.62 2.36 5.17
CA VAL A 412 17.35 2.52 5.89
C VAL A 412 17.47 3.54 7.01
N VAL A 413 18.51 3.46 7.84
CA VAL A 413 18.74 4.40 8.95
C VAL A 413 18.89 5.83 8.43
N THR A 414 19.67 6.02 7.37
CA THR A 414 19.88 7.34 6.74
C THR A 414 18.58 7.88 6.15
N THR A 415 17.80 7.03 5.46
CA THR A 415 16.50 7.40 4.90
C THR A 415 15.51 7.80 6.00
N LEU A 416 15.44 7.02 7.09
CA LEU A 416 14.60 7.34 8.23
C LEU A 416 15.03 8.67 8.85
N GLN A 417 16.31 8.90 9.13
CA GLN A 417 16.82 10.16 9.68
C GLN A 417 16.52 11.38 8.79
N TRP A 418 16.46 11.19 7.47
CA TRP A 418 16.09 12.25 6.53
C TRP A 418 14.60 12.63 6.62
N LEU A 419 13.72 11.70 7.02
CA LEU A 419 12.26 11.90 7.06
C LEU A 419 11.79 12.74 8.27
N PRO A 420 10.69 13.50 8.12
CA PRO A 420 10.02 14.14 9.25
C PRO A 420 9.62 13.14 10.35
N VAL A 421 9.54 13.63 11.59
CA VAL A 421 9.13 12.84 12.78
C VAL A 421 7.85 12.01 12.56
N PRO A 422 6.73 12.56 12.02
CA PRO A 422 5.51 11.77 11.85
C PRO A 422 5.69 10.57 10.91
N ASN A 423 6.43 10.75 9.81
CA ASN A 423 6.71 9.69 8.83
C ASN A 423 7.67 8.65 9.41
N ARG A 424 8.68 9.07 10.18
CA ARG A 424 9.55 8.14 10.94
C ARG A 424 8.74 7.27 11.90
N LYS A 425 7.82 7.88 12.64
CA LYS A 425 6.94 7.17 13.58
C LYS A 425 6.05 6.16 12.85
N ARG A 426 5.45 6.57 11.73
CA ARG A 426 4.63 5.68 10.87
C ARG A 426 5.45 4.52 10.31
N ALA A 427 6.66 4.78 9.83
CA ALA A 427 7.57 3.76 9.32
C ALA A 427 7.97 2.75 10.40
N ALA A 428 8.35 3.23 11.59
CA ALA A 428 8.68 2.39 12.74
C ALA A 428 7.49 1.51 13.17
N TYR A 429 6.26 2.05 13.20
CA TYR A 429 5.07 1.28 13.54
C TYR A 429 4.79 0.17 12.51
N ARG A 430 4.88 0.49 11.22
CA ARG A 430 4.72 -0.49 10.13
C ARG A 430 5.76 -1.61 10.22
N PHE A 431 7.02 -1.26 10.42
CA PHE A 431 8.10 -2.23 10.66
C PHE A 431 7.79 -3.14 11.85
N CYS A 432 7.45 -2.58 13.01
CA CYS A 432 7.08 -3.34 14.21
C CYS A 432 5.96 -4.35 13.91
N THR A 433 4.88 -3.90 13.26
CA THR A 433 3.76 -4.78 12.89
C THR A 433 4.15 -5.85 11.87
N SER A 434 5.08 -5.56 10.95
CA SER A 434 5.60 -6.55 9.98
C SER A 434 6.37 -7.66 10.70
N VAL A 435 7.26 -7.30 11.63
CA VAL A 435 8.03 -8.27 12.43
C VAL A 435 7.09 -9.16 13.25
N ILE A 436 6.07 -8.57 13.90
CA ILE A 436 5.06 -9.34 14.68
C ILE A 436 4.27 -10.30 13.79
N LYS A 437 3.88 -9.88 12.58
CA LYS A 437 3.15 -10.74 11.63
C LYS A 437 3.98 -11.95 11.18
N ARG A 438 5.28 -11.76 10.98
CA ARG A 438 6.21 -12.82 10.55
C ARG A 438 6.52 -13.84 11.66
N ARG A 439 6.39 -13.46 12.93
CA ARG A 439 6.69 -14.29 14.12
C ARG A 439 8.11 -14.88 14.12
N VAL A 440 9.07 -14.16 13.54
CA VAL A 440 10.48 -14.56 13.55
C VAL A 440 11.09 -14.16 14.90
N SER A 441 11.72 -15.11 15.58
CA SER A 441 12.42 -14.87 16.84
C SER A 441 13.72 -14.12 16.60
N ILE A 442 14.01 -13.14 17.45
CA ILE A 442 15.29 -12.42 17.47
C ILE A 442 16.21 -13.16 18.44
N THR A 443 17.30 -13.72 17.92
CA THR A 443 18.25 -14.54 18.68
C THR A 443 19.52 -13.80 19.07
N GLU A 444 19.93 -12.79 18.30
CA GLU A 444 21.20 -12.10 18.52
C GLU A 444 21.02 -10.78 19.29
N PRO A 445 21.87 -10.51 20.32
CA PRO A 445 21.85 -9.26 21.08
C PRO A 445 22.03 -8.01 20.22
N ALA A 446 22.98 -8.02 19.27
CA ALA A 446 23.24 -6.89 18.39
C ALA A 446 22.01 -6.57 17.52
N THR A 447 21.35 -7.59 16.97
CA THR A 447 20.14 -7.45 16.17
C THR A 447 18.97 -6.92 16.99
N ALA A 448 18.83 -7.36 18.25
CA ALA A 448 17.84 -6.80 19.17
C ALA A 448 18.06 -5.30 19.41
N GLU A 449 19.31 -4.87 19.65
CA GLU A 449 19.65 -3.45 19.82
C GLU A 449 19.32 -2.64 18.56
N LYS A 450 19.67 -3.13 17.36
CA LYS A 450 19.32 -2.48 16.09
C LYS A 450 17.81 -2.30 15.91
N VAL A 451 17.03 -3.35 16.17
CA VAL A 451 15.56 -3.33 16.06
C VAL A 451 14.97 -2.26 16.98
N PHE A 452 15.33 -2.25 18.27
CA PHE A 452 14.79 -1.25 19.21
C PHE A 452 15.30 0.16 18.94
N THR A 453 16.50 0.31 18.37
CA THR A 453 17.03 1.61 17.95
C THR A 453 16.20 2.20 16.81
N LEU A 454 15.80 1.39 15.83
CA LEU A 454 14.91 1.82 14.74
C LEU A 454 13.51 2.20 15.24
N LEU A 455 13.06 1.57 16.35
CA LEU A 455 11.77 1.83 16.99
C LEU A 455 11.77 3.01 17.96
N LEU A 456 12.90 3.70 18.17
CA LEU A 456 12.99 4.87 19.04
C LEU A 456 11.89 5.94 18.81
N PRO A 457 11.48 6.26 17.57
CA PRO A 457 10.38 7.22 17.33
C PRO A 457 9.02 6.82 17.96
N LEU A 458 8.81 5.54 18.26
CA LEU A 458 7.63 5.05 19.00
C LEU A 458 7.85 5.01 20.51
N ILE A 459 9.10 4.96 20.93
CA ILE A 459 9.48 4.84 22.33
C ILE A 459 9.51 6.22 22.97
N ARG A 460 10.23 7.18 22.38
CA ARG A 460 10.35 8.55 22.88
C ARG A 460 9.72 9.54 21.91
N ASP A 461 9.13 10.61 22.44
CA ASP A 461 8.76 11.75 21.61
C ASP A 461 10.00 12.60 21.35
N GLU A 462 10.35 12.77 20.09
CA GLU A 462 11.27 13.83 19.70
C GLU A 462 10.45 15.12 19.74
N VAL A 463 10.59 15.88 20.82
CA VAL A 463 9.85 17.13 21.04
C VAL A 463 10.19 18.10 19.92
N ASN A 464 9.29 18.23 18.95
CA ASN A 464 9.31 19.32 18.00
C ASN A 464 8.28 20.36 18.49
N PRO A 465 8.71 21.55 18.92
CA PRO A 465 7.82 22.55 19.54
C PRO A 465 6.74 23.13 18.58
N ALA A 466 6.72 22.69 17.31
CA ALA A 466 5.79 23.13 16.29
C ALA A 466 4.53 22.25 16.14
N ASP A 467 4.52 20.99 16.65
CA ASP A 467 3.38 20.08 16.52
C ASP A 467 2.42 20.22 17.71
N LEU A 468 1.39 21.04 17.53
CA LEU A 468 0.37 21.37 18.54
C LEU A 468 -0.71 20.28 18.74
N SER A 469 -0.68 19.17 18.01
CA SER A 469 -1.64 18.07 18.19
C SER A 469 -1.02 16.93 18.99
N ALA A 470 -1.31 16.87 20.29
CA ALA A 470 -1.01 15.70 21.10
C ALA A 470 -1.69 14.46 20.49
N PRO A 471 -0.96 13.33 20.28
CA PRO A 471 -1.57 12.11 19.75
C PRO A 471 -2.66 11.61 20.70
N SER A 472 -3.75 11.08 20.14
CA SER A 472 -4.82 10.52 20.95
C SER A 472 -4.30 9.39 21.84
N ARG A 473 -4.81 9.30 23.07
CA ARG A 473 -4.45 8.24 24.04
C ARG A 473 -4.59 6.83 23.44
N ALA A 474 -5.64 6.61 22.64
CA ALA A 474 -5.88 5.33 21.97
C ALA A 474 -4.81 4.99 20.91
N THR A 475 -4.26 5.99 20.22
CA THR A 475 -3.17 5.79 19.26
C THR A 475 -1.90 5.36 19.98
N VAL A 476 -1.53 6.07 21.05
CA VAL A 476 -0.35 5.74 21.87
C VAL A 476 -0.49 4.34 22.45
N GLU A 477 -1.64 4.00 23.02
CA GLU A 477 -1.91 2.67 23.56
C GLU A 477 -1.74 1.56 22.50
N ARG A 478 -2.25 1.76 21.28
CA ARG A 478 -2.07 0.80 20.18
C ARG A 478 -0.60 0.61 19.79
N GLU A 479 0.15 1.70 19.70
CA GLU A 479 1.59 1.67 19.39
C GLU A 479 2.37 0.94 20.49
N GLN A 480 2.11 1.26 21.76
CA GLN A 480 2.79 0.61 22.88
C GLN A 480 2.43 -0.87 23.02
N HIS A 481 1.18 -1.26 22.73
CA HIS A 481 0.81 -2.67 22.67
C HIS A 481 1.55 -3.44 21.58
N ALA A 482 1.86 -2.82 20.44
CA ALA A 482 2.69 -3.44 19.42
C ALA A 482 4.13 -3.67 19.92
N LEU A 483 4.73 -2.66 20.57
CA LEU A 483 6.05 -2.79 21.19
C LEU A 483 6.07 -3.87 22.28
N ALA A 484 5.05 -3.94 23.13
CA ALA A 484 4.88 -4.99 24.12
C ALA A 484 4.87 -6.39 23.49
N LYS A 485 4.12 -6.59 22.39
CA LYS A 485 4.10 -7.87 21.66
C LYS A 485 5.46 -8.24 21.08
N LEU A 486 6.24 -7.26 20.62
CA LEU A 486 7.57 -7.48 20.06
C LEU A 486 8.53 -8.09 21.11
N THR A 487 8.42 -7.71 22.39
CA THR A 487 9.29 -8.24 23.45
C THR A 487 9.21 -9.76 23.60
N HIS A 488 8.06 -10.38 23.27
CA HIS A 488 7.90 -11.84 23.28
C HIS A 488 8.69 -12.57 22.18
N LEU A 489 9.20 -11.86 21.17
CA LEU A 489 10.02 -12.44 20.11
C LEU A 489 11.51 -12.52 20.49
N LEU A 490 11.91 -11.94 21.63
CA LEU A 490 13.27 -12.03 22.17
C LEU A 490 13.46 -13.38 22.88
N VAL A 491 13.95 -14.38 22.14
CA VAL A 491 14.10 -15.76 22.62
C VAL A 491 15.46 -16.28 22.23
N HIS A 492 16.18 -16.84 23.20
CA HIS A 492 17.46 -17.51 22.94
C HIS A 492 17.60 -18.76 23.82
N PRO A 493 18.24 -19.84 23.31
CA PRO A 493 18.45 -21.07 24.07
C PRO A 493 19.33 -20.84 25.31
N THR A 494 20.41 -20.07 25.19
CA THR A 494 21.30 -19.71 26.30
C THR A 494 20.67 -18.60 27.16
N PRO A 495 20.50 -18.79 28.48
CA PRO A 495 19.92 -17.78 29.36
C PRO A 495 20.71 -16.48 29.47
N SER A 496 22.04 -16.53 29.33
CA SER A 496 22.92 -15.37 29.49
C SER A 496 22.72 -14.33 28.39
N THR A 497 22.74 -14.76 27.13
CA THR A 497 22.47 -13.91 25.98
C THR A 497 21.00 -13.47 25.93
N GLN A 498 20.06 -14.29 26.44
CA GLN A 498 18.66 -13.89 26.60
C GLN A 498 18.51 -12.72 27.58
N PHE A 499 19.25 -12.75 28.70
CA PHE A 499 19.27 -11.64 29.66
C PHE A 499 19.92 -10.37 29.10
N GLU A 500 20.98 -10.51 28.29
CA GLU A 500 21.61 -9.39 27.58
C GLU A 500 20.61 -8.70 26.63
N MET A 501 19.86 -9.48 25.83
CA MET A 501 18.77 -8.94 25.00
C MET A 501 17.71 -8.19 25.80
N TYR A 502 17.28 -8.73 26.95
CA TYR A 502 16.33 -8.06 27.84
C TYR A 502 16.90 -6.77 28.43
N SER A 503 18.20 -6.76 28.74
CA SER A 503 18.90 -5.57 29.24
C SER A 503 18.95 -4.46 28.19
N HIS A 504 19.22 -4.78 26.93
CA HIS A 504 19.16 -3.82 25.83
C HIS A 504 17.74 -3.30 25.61
N ALA A 505 16.73 -4.18 25.61
CA ALA A 505 15.34 -3.80 25.47
C ALA A 505 14.88 -2.86 26.59
N ARG A 506 15.21 -3.17 27.85
CA ARG A 506 14.90 -2.31 29.02
C ARG A 506 15.53 -0.94 28.92
N ARG A 507 16.81 -0.86 28.55
CA ARG A 507 17.54 0.41 28.43
C ARG A 507 16.90 1.34 27.39
N LEU A 508 16.41 0.79 26.28
CA LEU A 508 15.78 1.58 25.22
C LEU A 508 14.33 1.92 25.58
N LEU A 509 13.51 0.93 25.95
CA LEU A 509 12.10 1.13 26.32
C LEU A 509 11.93 2.06 27.53
N GLY A 510 12.88 2.06 28.46
CA GLY A 510 12.91 2.95 29.62
C GLY A 510 13.05 4.44 29.28
N GLN A 511 13.40 4.80 28.04
CA GLN A 511 13.47 6.20 27.60
C GLN A 511 12.08 6.80 27.32
N GLY A 512 11.03 5.98 27.26
CA GLY A 512 9.68 6.43 26.87
C GLY A 512 8.88 7.16 27.95
N GLY A 513 9.45 7.38 29.13
CA GLY A 513 8.77 8.03 30.25
C GLY A 513 7.61 7.21 30.84
N LEU A 514 7.01 7.74 31.91
CA LEU A 514 6.06 6.99 32.74
C LEU A 514 4.72 6.68 32.04
N GLU A 515 4.36 7.43 30.99
CA GLU A 515 3.14 7.20 30.24
C GLU A 515 3.22 5.95 29.33
N ARG A 516 4.40 5.68 28.76
CA ARG A 516 4.59 4.59 27.78
C ARG A 516 5.09 3.31 28.43
N ILE A 517 5.99 3.45 29.41
CA ILE A 517 6.61 2.36 30.15
C ILE A 517 5.59 1.39 30.76
N ARG A 518 4.43 1.90 31.21
CA ARG A 518 3.34 1.10 31.80
C ARG A 518 2.80 -0.01 30.89
N PHE A 519 2.89 0.18 29.57
CA PHE A 519 2.40 -0.79 28.59
C PHE A 519 3.52 -1.72 28.14
N THR A 520 4.75 -1.20 28.01
CA THR A 520 5.86 -1.90 27.35
C THR A 520 6.72 -2.73 28.30
N LEU A 521 6.92 -2.30 29.55
CA LEU A 521 7.77 -3.03 30.50
C LEU A 521 7.07 -4.19 31.20
N VAL A 522 5.74 -4.19 31.30
CA VAL A 522 5.00 -5.29 31.98
C VAL A 522 5.30 -6.66 31.36
N PRO A 523 5.24 -6.85 30.02
CA PRO A 523 5.65 -8.11 29.41
C PRO A 523 7.11 -8.46 29.68
N LEU A 524 8.02 -7.47 29.65
CA LEU A 524 9.44 -7.68 29.89
C LEU A 524 9.72 -8.15 31.32
N VAL A 525 8.98 -7.62 32.31
CA VAL A 525 9.03 -8.11 33.70
C VAL A 525 8.60 -9.58 33.76
N LEU A 526 7.45 -9.93 33.18
CA LEU A 526 6.94 -11.31 33.21
C LEU A 526 7.89 -12.30 32.51
N LEU A 527 8.46 -11.91 31.37
CA LEU A 527 9.47 -12.70 30.66
C LEU A 527 10.75 -12.85 31.47
N SER A 528 11.19 -11.80 32.17
CA SER A 528 12.34 -11.85 33.07
C SER A 528 12.11 -12.75 34.28
N LEU A 529 10.89 -12.79 34.83
CA LEU A 529 10.52 -13.75 35.89
C LEU A 529 10.58 -15.20 35.41
N GLN A 530 10.11 -15.47 34.19
CA GLN A 530 10.24 -16.80 33.58
C GLN A 530 11.71 -17.18 33.39
N LEU A 531 12.54 -16.23 32.94
CA LEU A 531 13.98 -16.43 32.80
C LEU A 531 14.66 -16.70 34.15
N ALA A 532 14.29 -15.98 35.21
CA ALA A 532 14.82 -16.20 36.57
C ALA A 532 14.54 -17.63 37.06
N ARG A 533 13.31 -18.12 36.88
CA ARG A 533 12.93 -19.52 37.21
C ARG A 533 13.72 -20.53 36.39
N ARG A 534 13.93 -20.27 35.09
CA ARG A 534 14.71 -21.13 34.19
C ARG A 534 16.18 -21.20 34.59
N VAL A 535 16.78 -20.06 34.95
CA VAL A 535 18.18 -19.98 35.43
C VAL A 535 18.32 -20.73 36.75
N PHE A 536 17.42 -20.52 37.71
CA PHE A 536 17.44 -21.24 38.98
C PHE A 536 17.31 -22.77 38.81
N GLN A 537 16.42 -23.23 37.92
CA GLN A 537 16.29 -24.65 37.61
C GLN A 537 17.53 -25.23 36.92
N ALA A 538 18.26 -24.44 36.14
CA ALA A 538 19.51 -24.84 35.53
C ALA A 538 20.64 -24.89 36.56
N GLU A 539 20.76 -23.88 37.44
CA GLU A 539 21.69 -23.86 38.57
C GLU A 539 21.53 -25.10 39.47
N ALA A 540 20.30 -25.53 39.73
CA ALA A 540 20.03 -26.71 40.55
C ALA A 540 20.42 -28.05 39.89
N ARG A 541 20.65 -28.09 38.57
CA ARG A 541 20.99 -29.32 37.82
C ARG A 541 22.48 -29.45 37.54
N THR A 542 23.19 -28.34 37.44
CA THR A 542 24.63 -28.30 37.21
C THR A 542 25.30 -27.70 38.44
N ASP A 543 25.98 -28.53 39.25
CA ASP A 543 26.84 -28.13 40.38
C ASP A 543 28.04 -27.24 39.98
N SER A 544 28.07 -26.74 38.73
CA SER A 544 29.13 -25.91 38.20
C SER A 544 28.86 -24.43 38.45
N GLU A 545 29.77 -23.78 39.20
CA GLU A 545 29.91 -22.31 39.34
C GLU A 545 30.12 -21.55 38.00
N SER A 546 30.07 -22.23 36.85
CA SER A 546 30.29 -21.66 35.52
C SER A 546 29.08 -20.96 34.90
N SER A 547 27.99 -20.78 35.64
CA SER A 547 26.84 -19.99 35.19
C SER A 547 27.16 -18.50 35.30
N SER A 548 27.35 -17.81 34.17
CA SER A 548 27.73 -16.39 34.15
C SER A 548 26.69 -15.44 34.73
N ILE A 549 25.44 -15.89 34.92
CA ILE A 549 24.32 -15.09 35.41
C ILE A 549 23.58 -15.88 36.49
N ARG A 550 23.21 -15.18 37.57
CA ARG A 550 22.45 -15.76 38.69
C ARG A 550 20.99 -15.34 38.68
N ALA A 551 20.11 -16.17 39.21
CA ALA A 551 18.70 -15.79 39.41
C ALA A 551 18.54 -14.49 40.22
N PHE A 552 19.45 -14.25 41.18
CA PHE A 552 19.54 -13.02 41.96
C PHE A 552 19.62 -11.74 41.10
N SER A 553 20.54 -11.70 40.13
CA SER A 553 20.74 -10.49 39.30
C SER A 553 19.55 -10.20 38.40
N ILE A 554 18.84 -11.24 37.95
CA ILE A 554 17.63 -11.10 37.13
C ILE A 554 16.48 -10.53 37.98
N LEU A 555 16.34 -11.00 39.22
CA LEU A 555 15.31 -10.47 40.13
C LEU A 555 15.61 -9.03 40.58
N GLN A 556 16.87 -8.66 40.77
CA GLN A 556 17.25 -7.26 40.99
C GLN A 556 16.88 -6.38 39.79
N PHE A 557 17.16 -6.85 38.57
CA PHE A 557 16.74 -6.18 37.34
C PHE A 557 15.21 -6.05 37.23
N VAL A 558 14.46 -7.08 37.62
CA VAL A 558 13.00 -7.02 37.71
C VAL A 558 12.52 -6.01 38.75
N HIS A 559 13.18 -5.94 39.90
CA HIS A 559 12.85 -4.98 40.95
C HIS A 559 12.97 -3.54 40.45
N GLU A 560 14.05 -3.19 39.76
CA GLU A 560 14.21 -1.86 39.16
C GLU A 560 13.07 -1.51 38.19
N MET A 561 12.64 -2.47 37.37
CA MET A 561 11.52 -2.26 36.43
C MET A 561 10.18 -2.15 37.14
N ALA A 562 9.91 -3.00 38.13
CA ALA A 562 8.67 -2.97 38.90
C ALA A 562 8.53 -1.66 39.70
N THR A 563 9.61 -1.18 40.31
CA THR A 563 9.64 0.11 41.02
C THR A 563 9.42 1.28 40.06
N ALA A 564 10.01 1.26 38.86
CA ALA A 564 9.75 2.28 37.84
C ALA A 564 8.28 2.25 37.36
N LEU A 565 7.66 1.08 37.25
CA LEU A 565 6.25 0.94 36.91
C LEU A 565 5.31 1.42 38.03
N ALA A 566 5.77 1.33 39.28
CA ALA A 566 5.03 1.75 40.45
C ALA A 566 5.14 3.24 40.75
N SER A 567 5.91 4.05 40.01
CA SER A 567 5.91 5.49 40.25
C SER A 567 4.53 6.11 39.91
N LYS A 568 4.01 6.97 40.79
CA LYS A 568 2.73 7.65 40.58
C LYS A 568 2.76 8.54 39.34
N VAL A 569 1.72 8.42 38.50
CA VAL A 569 1.48 9.32 37.36
C VAL A 569 0.14 9.99 37.52
N GLU A 570 0.15 11.32 37.57
CA GLU A 570 -1.05 12.14 37.66
C GLU A 570 -2.01 11.85 36.50
N GLY A 571 -3.31 11.70 36.79
CA GLY A 571 -4.36 11.45 35.78
C GLY A 571 -4.57 10.00 35.35
N THR A 572 -3.92 9.03 36.00
CA THR A 572 -4.19 7.59 35.80
C THR A 572 -5.27 7.05 36.74
N ILE A 573 -6.04 6.08 36.26
CA ILE A 573 -7.01 5.37 37.08
C ILE A 573 -6.22 4.49 38.06
N GLU A 574 -6.46 4.67 39.36
CA GLU A 574 -5.94 3.77 40.40
C GLU A 574 -6.23 2.32 40.00
N SER A 575 -5.24 1.45 40.07
CA SER A 575 -5.37 0.06 39.61
C SER A 575 -4.54 -0.88 40.46
N THR A 576 -5.07 -2.08 40.67
CA THR A 576 -4.42 -3.16 41.41
C THR A 576 -3.22 -3.77 40.67
N LEU A 577 -2.94 -3.31 39.44
CA LEU A 577 -1.87 -3.84 38.57
C LEU A 577 -0.49 -3.80 39.24
N SER A 578 -0.10 -2.68 39.85
CA SER A 578 1.23 -2.51 40.47
C SER A 578 1.40 -3.46 41.66
N VAL A 579 0.36 -3.61 42.48
CA VAL A 579 0.34 -4.57 43.61
C VAL A 579 0.46 -6.00 43.09
N ASN A 580 -0.34 -6.36 42.07
CA ASN A 580 -0.28 -7.69 41.46
C ASN A 580 1.11 -7.98 40.87
N LEU A 581 1.75 -6.99 40.22
CA LEU A 581 3.08 -7.15 39.65
C LEU A 581 4.12 -7.49 40.72
N PHE A 582 4.16 -6.74 41.83
CA PHE A 582 5.07 -7.03 42.94
C PHE A 582 4.77 -8.38 43.60
N VAL A 583 3.49 -8.74 43.73
CA VAL A 583 3.07 -10.04 44.23
C VAL A 583 3.57 -11.18 43.33
N GLN A 584 3.45 -11.07 42.01
CA GLN A 584 4.00 -12.06 41.07
C GLN A 584 5.54 -12.15 41.16
N CYS A 585 6.22 -11.01 41.36
CA CYS A 585 7.66 -10.98 41.59
C CYS A 585 8.05 -11.69 42.89
N ALA A 586 7.28 -11.49 43.97
CA ALA A 586 7.49 -12.14 45.26
C ALA A 586 7.33 -13.66 45.16
N LEU A 587 6.29 -14.14 44.49
CA LEU A 587 6.06 -15.57 44.25
C LEU A 587 7.16 -16.21 43.41
N ALA A 588 7.66 -15.50 42.39
CA ALA A 588 8.80 -15.97 41.61
C ALA A 588 10.11 -16.01 42.43
N ALA A 589 10.34 -15.01 43.29
CA ALA A 589 11.51 -14.98 44.18
C ALA A 589 11.47 -16.10 45.23
N ASP A 590 10.29 -16.41 45.78
CA ASP A 590 10.07 -17.56 46.68
C ASP A 590 10.40 -18.88 45.98
N GLN A 591 9.91 -19.08 44.75
CA GLN A 591 10.23 -20.27 43.94
C GLN A 591 11.73 -20.43 43.62
N CYS A 592 12.47 -19.31 43.61
CA CYS A 592 13.93 -19.31 43.46
C CYS A 592 14.68 -19.43 44.81
N ARG A 593 13.98 -19.69 45.92
CA ARG A 593 14.53 -19.80 47.29
C ARG A 593 15.29 -18.55 47.78
N LEU A 594 14.89 -17.37 47.30
CA LEU A 594 15.50 -16.09 47.66
C LEU A 594 14.62 -15.31 48.66
N ASP A 595 14.61 -15.78 49.92
CA ASP A 595 13.78 -15.27 51.02
C ASP A 595 13.86 -13.74 51.20
N ALA A 596 15.08 -13.17 51.23
CA ALA A 596 15.27 -11.73 51.42
C ALA A 596 14.65 -10.89 50.29
N ILE A 597 14.74 -11.36 49.04
CA ILE A 597 14.16 -10.67 47.88
C ILE A 597 12.64 -10.85 47.86
N ALA A 598 12.14 -12.05 48.19
CA ALA A 598 10.71 -12.29 48.27
C ALA A 598 10.05 -11.41 49.35
N TYR A 599 10.68 -11.31 50.53
CA TYR A 599 10.26 -10.40 51.59
C TYR A 599 10.22 -8.94 51.12
N GLU A 600 11.28 -8.48 50.44
CA GLU A 600 11.33 -7.11 49.90
C GLU A 600 10.24 -6.83 48.85
N PHE A 601 9.92 -7.80 47.99
CA PHE A 601 8.80 -7.62 47.05
C PHE A 601 7.44 -7.53 47.74
N PHE A 602 7.22 -8.29 48.81
CA PHE A 602 6.00 -8.18 49.61
C PHE A 602 5.93 -6.85 50.37
N THR A 603 7.03 -6.36 50.94
CA THR A 603 7.06 -5.06 51.63
C THR A 603 6.77 -3.93 50.65
N GLN A 604 7.35 -3.95 49.45
CA GLN A 604 7.05 -2.97 48.39
C GLN A 604 5.59 -3.05 47.94
N ALA A 605 5.02 -4.26 47.82
CA ALA A 605 3.59 -4.40 47.50
C ALA A 605 2.68 -3.76 48.57
N PHE A 606 3.04 -3.85 49.85
CA PHE A 606 2.33 -3.14 50.93
C PHE A 606 2.49 -1.62 50.83
N VAL A 607 3.68 -1.12 50.51
CA VAL A 607 3.90 0.33 50.32
C VAL A 607 3.05 0.86 49.17
N VAL A 608 3.00 0.15 48.04
CA VAL A 608 2.16 0.51 46.89
C VAL A 608 0.67 0.49 47.25
N TYR A 609 0.23 -0.50 48.02
CA TYR A 609 -1.13 -0.58 48.54
C TYR A 609 -1.49 0.66 49.38
N GLU A 610 -0.61 1.07 50.31
CA GLU A 610 -0.83 2.24 51.17
C GLU A 610 -0.82 3.56 50.40
N ASP A 611 0.09 3.68 49.43
CA ASP A 611 0.35 4.95 48.76
C ASP A 611 -0.61 5.20 47.57
N GLN A 612 -1.02 4.16 46.83
CA GLN A 612 -1.69 4.32 45.53
C GLN A 612 -3.17 3.95 45.49
N LEU A 613 -3.67 3.18 46.46
CA LEU A 613 -5.05 2.69 46.43
C LEU A 613 -5.90 3.42 47.47
N SER A 614 -6.82 4.27 47.01
CA SER A 614 -7.78 4.97 47.87
C SER A 614 -9.18 4.36 47.83
N GLN A 615 -9.55 3.74 46.71
CA GLN A 615 -10.88 3.15 46.52
C GLN A 615 -11.07 1.84 47.29
N SER A 616 -12.12 1.77 48.13
CA SER A 616 -12.45 0.60 48.97
C SER A 616 -12.54 -0.72 48.18
N SER A 617 -13.11 -0.72 46.97
CA SER A 617 -13.21 -1.95 46.15
C SER A 617 -11.85 -2.44 45.66
N GLN A 618 -10.97 -1.53 45.26
CA GLN A 618 -9.63 -1.86 44.78
C GLN A 618 -8.71 -2.26 45.93
N GLN A 619 -8.87 -1.65 47.11
CA GLN A 619 -8.17 -2.04 48.32
C GLN A 619 -8.50 -3.49 48.70
N VAL A 620 -9.77 -3.87 48.71
CA VAL A 620 -10.17 -5.27 48.98
C VAL A 620 -9.56 -6.22 47.95
N ALA A 621 -9.70 -5.93 46.65
CA ALA A 621 -9.11 -6.77 45.59
C ALA A 621 -7.58 -6.90 45.70
N ALA A 622 -6.88 -5.83 46.08
CA ALA A 622 -5.43 -5.88 46.32
C ALA A 622 -5.05 -6.73 47.53
N LEU A 623 -5.81 -6.63 48.63
CA LEU A 623 -5.61 -7.46 49.82
C LEU A 623 -5.92 -8.94 49.56
N GLU A 624 -6.94 -9.24 48.73
CA GLU A 624 -7.23 -10.61 48.28
C GLU A 624 -6.06 -11.21 47.49
N LEU A 625 -5.44 -10.44 46.59
CA LEU A 625 -4.25 -10.87 45.85
C LEU A 625 -3.05 -11.12 46.77
N LEU A 626 -2.81 -10.23 47.73
CA LEU A 626 -1.74 -10.37 48.73
C LEU A 626 -1.96 -11.60 49.63
N LEU A 627 -3.19 -11.82 50.08
CA LEU A 627 -3.57 -12.98 50.88
C LEU A 627 -3.36 -14.28 50.09
N GLY A 628 -3.88 -14.34 48.86
CA GLY A 628 -3.73 -15.48 47.98
C GLY A 628 -2.26 -15.80 47.73
N ALA A 629 -1.43 -14.79 47.49
CA ALA A 629 0.00 -14.99 47.30
C ALA A 629 0.72 -15.46 48.56
N LEU A 630 0.51 -14.81 49.71
CA LEU A 630 1.11 -15.26 50.96
C LEU A 630 0.67 -16.68 51.34
N SER A 631 -0.54 -17.10 51.00
CA SER A 631 -0.99 -18.48 51.23
C SER A 631 -0.25 -19.52 50.37
N GLN A 632 0.30 -19.13 49.21
CA GLN A 632 1.00 -20.00 48.27
C GLN A 632 2.51 -20.09 48.51
N VAL A 633 3.08 -19.16 49.29
CA VAL A 633 4.50 -19.12 49.65
C VAL A 633 4.91 -20.37 50.43
N ARG A 634 6.08 -20.94 50.10
CA ARG A 634 6.58 -22.17 50.74
C ARG A 634 7.95 -22.02 51.40
N ASP A 635 8.84 -21.22 50.82
CA ASP A 635 10.26 -21.22 51.15
C ASP A 635 10.69 -19.99 52.01
N ILE A 636 9.80 -19.01 52.22
CA ILE A 636 10.04 -17.89 53.15
C ILE A 636 10.23 -18.37 54.60
N ARG A 637 11.18 -17.77 55.31
CA ARG A 637 11.45 -18.07 56.73
C ARG A 637 10.24 -17.72 57.60
N GLN A 638 9.98 -18.56 58.60
CA GLN A 638 8.80 -18.43 59.46
C GLN A 638 8.67 -17.04 60.12
N ALA A 639 9.76 -16.44 60.61
CA ALA A 639 9.73 -15.12 61.23
C ALA A 639 9.30 -14.00 60.24
N ASN A 640 9.79 -14.09 59.00
CA ASN A 640 9.44 -13.16 57.92
C ASN A 640 7.97 -13.36 57.52
N TYR A 641 7.54 -14.62 57.39
CA TYR A 641 6.15 -14.98 57.08
C TYR A 641 5.17 -14.43 58.12
N GLU A 642 5.44 -14.66 59.41
CA GLU A 642 4.59 -14.20 60.51
C GLU A 642 4.49 -12.67 60.53
N THR A 643 5.58 -11.97 60.23
CA THR A 643 5.59 -10.50 60.12
C THR A 643 4.71 -10.02 58.97
N LEU A 644 4.85 -10.60 57.78
CA LEU A 644 4.03 -10.24 56.61
C LEU A 644 2.55 -10.59 56.81
N ALA A 645 2.25 -11.77 57.35
CA ALA A 645 0.89 -12.21 57.65
C ALA A 645 0.21 -11.30 58.68
N THR A 646 0.92 -10.95 59.77
CA THR A 646 0.43 -10.02 60.78
C THR A 646 0.14 -8.65 60.16
N LYS A 647 1.07 -8.11 59.37
CA LYS A 647 0.88 -6.82 58.70
C LYS A 647 -0.32 -6.83 57.74
N LEU A 648 -0.49 -7.90 56.94
CA LEU A 648 -1.66 -8.07 56.09
C LEU A 648 -2.96 -8.09 56.89
N THR A 649 -3.01 -8.82 58.01
CA THR A 649 -4.21 -8.85 58.87
C THR A 649 -4.53 -7.49 59.48
N GLN A 650 -3.51 -6.68 59.80
CA GLN A 650 -3.71 -5.31 60.28
C GLN A 650 -4.33 -4.40 59.22
N TYR A 651 -3.98 -4.56 57.93
CA TYR A 651 -4.64 -3.82 56.85
C TYR A 651 -6.09 -4.24 56.66
N VAL A 652 -6.35 -5.54 56.68
CA VAL A 652 -7.71 -6.08 56.63
C VAL A 652 -8.56 -5.57 57.80
N ALA A 653 -7.98 -5.50 59.01
CA ALA A 653 -8.64 -4.95 60.19
C ALA A 653 -8.91 -3.44 60.11
N LYS A 654 -8.30 -2.71 59.16
CA LYS A 654 -8.54 -1.28 58.94
C LYS A 654 -9.54 -1.00 57.80
N LEU A 655 -10.09 -2.03 57.15
CA LEU A 655 -11.12 -1.85 56.12
C LEU A 655 -12.36 -1.14 56.67
N VAL A 656 -12.87 -0.17 55.90
CA VAL A 656 -13.97 0.72 56.33
C VAL A 656 -15.31 -0.01 56.40
N LYS A 657 -15.60 -0.85 55.40
CA LYS A 657 -16.88 -1.56 55.32
C LYS A 657 -16.86 -2.85 56.15
N LYS A 658 -17.73 -2.92 57.14
CA LYS A 658 -17.82 -4.06 58.08
C LYS A 658 -18.05 -5.41 57.41
N LYS A 659 -18.84 -5.47 56.34
CA LYS A 659 -19.11 -6.70 55.57
C LYS A 659 -17.85 -7.24 54.88
N GLU A 660 -17.09 -6.36 54.22
CA GLU A 660 -15.84 -6.73 53.53
C GLU A 660 -14.75 -7.05 54.57
N GLN A 661 -14.68 -6.26 55.64
CA GLN A 661 -13.77 -6.48 56.77
C GLN A 661 -13.96 -7.86 57.40
N SER A 662 -15.18 -8.24 57.79
CA SER A 662 -15.41 -9.53 58.47
C SER A 662 -15.13 -10.72 57.57
N GLY A 663 -15.49 -10.65 56.29
CA GLY A 663 -15.18 -11.69 55.30
C GLY A 663 -13.67 -11.85 55.07
N MET A 664 -12.94 -10.73 54.97
CA MET A 664 -11.49 -10.77 54.78
C MET A 664 -10.74 -11.24 56.03
N VAL A 665 -11.16 -10.86 57.23
CA VAL A 665 -10.58 -11.37 58.49
C VAL A 665 -10.76 -12.89 58.58
N ALA A 666 -11.95 -13.40 58.24
CA ALA A 666 -12.19 -14.84 58.21
C ALA A 666 -11.24 -15.55 57.22
N THR A 667 -11.01 -14.94 56.06
CA THR A 667 -10.09 -15.48 55.05
C THR A 667 -8.63 -15.45 55.54
N CYS A 668 -8.23 -14.42 56.31
CA CYS A 668 -6.89 -14.33 56.91
C CYS A 668 -6.60 -15.49 57.88
N ALA A 669 -7.61 -16.14 58.45
CA ALA A 669 -7.41 -17.32 59.30
C ALA A 669 -6.65 -18.44 58.56
N HIS A 670 -6.81 -18.55 57.24
CA HIS A 670 -6.09 -19.53 56.43
C HIS A 670 -4.56 -19.32 56.41
N LEU A 671 -4.07 -18.10 56.65
CA LEU A 671 -2.62 -17.85 56.76
C LEU A 671 -2.00 -18.51 57.99
N PHE A 672 -2.80 -18.75 59.04
CA PHE A 672 -2.35 -19.31 60.31
C PHE A 672 -2.77 -20.78 60.49
N TRP A 673 -3.24 -21.43 59.43
CA TRP A 673 -3.81 -22.79 59.47
C TRP A 673 -2.86 -23.87 59.99
N ARG A 674 -1.54 -23.61 60.01
CA ARG A 674 -0.52 -24.57 60.51
C ARG A 674 -0.65 -24.90 62.01
N LYS A 675 -1.48 -24.17 62.78
CA LYS A 675 -1.83 -24.45 64.19
C LYS A 675 -3.34 -24.31 64.43
N ALA A 676 -4.15 -25.10 63.72
CA ALA A 676 -5.60 -25.08 63.88
C ALA A 676 -6.05 -25.88 65.13
N GLU A 677 -6.19 -25.21 66.27
CA GLU A 677 -7.00 -25.72 67.40
C GLU A 677 -8.40 -25.10 67.30
N VAL A 678 -9.25 -25.62 66.41
CA VAL A 678 -10.66 -25.21 66.39
C VAL A 678 -11.37 -25.93 67.53
N THR A 679 -11.67 -25.22 68.61
CA THR A 679 -12.36 -25.80 69.76
C THR A 679 -13.84 -26.01 69.41
N LYS A 680 -14.32 -27.25 69.45
CA LYS A 680 -15.73 -27.65 69.22
C LYS A 680 -16.75 -26.76 69.97
N GLN A 681 -16.36 -26.25 71.14
CA GLN A 681 -17.16 -25.33 71.95
C GLN A 681 -17.46 -24.00 71.26
N TYR A 682 -16.51 -23.42 70.50
CA TYR A 682 -16.75 -22.18 69.75
C TYR A 682 -17.72 -22.39 68.60
N VAL A 683 -17.63 -23.53 67.89
CA VAL A 683 -18.55 -23.85 66.79
C VAL A 683 -19.98 -24.01 67.31
N VAL A 684 -20.17 -24.74 68.42
CA VAL A 684 -21.49 -24.90 69.06
C VAL A 684 -22.05 -23.56 69.55
N GLY A 685 -21.21 -22.72 70.16
CA GLY A 685 -21.60 -21.38 70.60
C GLY A 685 -22.01 -20.47 69.44
N LEU A 686 -21.28 -20.49 68.31
CA LEU A 686 -21.62 -19.72 67.12
C LEU A 686 -22.92 -20.21 66.46
N ILE A 687 -23.16 -21.52 66.41
CA ILE A 687 -24.42 -22.09 65.89
C ILE A 687 -25.62 -21.61 66.72
N ALA A 688 -25.48 -21.59 68.05
CA ALA A 688 -26.52 -21.11 68.95
C ALA A 688 -26.77 -19.60 68.78
N LEU A 689 -25.70 -18.80 68.67
CA LEU A 689 -25.79 -17.36 68.48
C LEU A 689 -26.46 -16.98 67.14
N VAL A 690 -26.11 -17.67 66.05
CA VAL A 690 -26.74 -17.44 64.73
C VAL A 690 -28.22 -17.80 64.78
N LYS A 691 -28.59 -18.87 65.50
CA LYS A 691 -29.99 -19.28 65.69
C LYS A 691 -30.79 -18.22 66.44
N GLU A 692 -30.24 -17.72 67.55
CA GLU A 692 -30.87 -16.66 68.35
C GLU A 692 -31.12 -15.39 67.49
N HIS A 693 -30.13 -14.96 66.72
CA HIS A 693 -30.30 -13.81 65.84
C HIS A 693 -31.32 -14.05 64.72
N LEU A 694 -31.35 -15.24 64.13
CA LEU A 694 -32.35 -15.61 63.11
C LEU A 694 -33.78 -15.56 63.66
N GLU A 695 -33.98 -15.98 64.91
CA GLU A 695 -35.27 -15.93 65.58
C GLU A 695 -35.74 -14.48 65.81
N THR A 696 -34.80 -13.56 66.08
CA THR A 696 -35.07 -12.12 66.28
C THR A 696 -35.23 -11.28 65.00
N MET A 697 -34.93 -11.82 63.82
CA MET A 697 -35.07 -11.08 62.56
C MET A 697 -36.53 -10.84 62.17
N GLU A 698 -36.84 -9.66 61.63
CA GLU A 698 -38.18 -9.36 61.12
C GLU A 698 -38.60 -10.36 60.01
N PRO A 699 -39.88 -10.74 59.96
CA PRO A 699 -40.37 -11.66 58.93
C PRO A 699 -40.33 -10.99 57.55
N GLY A 700 -39.59 -11.59 56.62
CA GLY A 700 -39.45 -11.11 55.23
C GLY A 700 -38.64 -12.07 54.37
N GLN A 701 -38.49 -11.74 53.08
CA GLN A 701 -37.78 -12.60 52.11
C GLN A 701 -36.33 -12.89 52.55
N ALA A 702 -35.61 -11.89 53.06
CA ALA A 702 -34.25 -12.05 53.53
C ALA A 702 -34.12 -13.07 54.69
N ARG A 703 -35.13 -13.15 55.58
CA ARG A 703 -35.15 -14.14 56.66
C ARG A 703 -35.33 -15.55 56.11
N ALA A 704 -36.25 -15.75 55.16
CA ALA A 704 -36.49 -17.05 54.54
C ALA A 704 -35.24 -17.58 53.79
N ASP A 705 -34.53 -16.70 53.09
CA ASP A 705 -33.30 -17.04 52.38
C ASP A 705 -32.18 -17.43 53.38
N VAL A 706 -31.97 -16.63 54.44
CA VAL A 706 -30.96 -16.92 55.47
C VAL A 706 -31.29 -18.19 56.24
N GLU A 707 -32.57 -18.45 56.55
CA GLU A 707 -33.01 -19.68 57.23
C GLU A 707 -32.75 -20.93 56.38
N THR A 708 -32.96 -20.82 55.06
CA THR A 708 -32.64 -21.88 54.11
C THR A 708 -31.14 -22.15 54.07
N HIS A 709 -30.31 -21.10 54.01
CA HIS A 709 -28.85 -21.23 54.07
C HIS A 709 -28.36 -21.82 55.40
N TYR A 710 -28.94 -21.39 56.53
CA TYR A 710 -28.61 -21.92 57.86
C TYR A 710 -28.91 -23.41 57.97
N ARG A 711 -30.11 -23.86 57.57
CA ARG A 711 -30.48 -25.28 57.57
C ARG A 711 -29.58 -26.12 56.66
N ASN A 712 -29.25 -25.62 55.47
CA ASN A 712 -28.35 -26.31 54.55
C ASN A 712 -26.93 -26.42 55.13
N THR A 713 -26.44 -25.36 55.78
CA THR A 713 -25.11 -25.35 56.41
C THR A 713 -25.05 -26.29 57.62
N LEU A 714 -26.10 -26.35 58.44
CA LEU A 714 -26.18 -27.31 59.55
C LEU A 714 -26.14 -28.76 59.06
N LYS A 715 -26.96 -29.09 58.05
CA LYS A 715 -26.92 -30.43 57.42
C LYS A 715 -25.54 -30.78 56.89
N TYR A 716 -24.83 -29.81 56.33
CA TYR A 716 -23.46 -30.01 55.86
C TYR A 716 -22.49 -30.27 57.02
N ILE A 717 -22.55 -29.46 58.09
CA ILE A 717 -21.71 -29.65 59.29
C ILE A 717 -21.99 -31.01 59.94
N GLU A 718 -23.24 -31.45 60.01
CA GLU A 718 -23.64 -32.77 60.53
C GLU A 718 -23.12 -33.92 59.66
N GLY A 719 -22.90 -33.70 58.35
CA GLY A 719 -22.37 -34.68 57.41
C GLY A 719 -20.84 -34.73 57.32
N VAL A 720 -20.13 -33.71 57.83
CA VAL A 720 -18.67 -33.68 57.91
C VAL A 720 -18.30 -34.15 59.32
N GLU A 721 -17.89 -35.42 59.45
CA GLU A 721 -17.33 -35.92 60.72
C GLU A 721 -16.10 -35.07 61.08
N PHE A 722 -16.20 -34.31 62.18
CA PHE A 722 -15.13 -33.48 62.75
C PHE A 722 -14.24 -34.26 63.71
#